data_AF-A0A1V6CZL8-F1
#
_entry.id   AF-A0A1V6CZL8-F1
#
_cell.length_a   1.000
_cell.length_b   1.000
_cell.length_c   1.000
_cell.angle_alpha   90.00
_cell.angle_beta   90.00
_cell.angle_gamma   90.00
#
_symmetry.space_group_name_H-M   'P 1'
#
loop_
_entity.id
_entity.type
_entity.pdbx_description
1 polymer ?
#
loop_
_entity_poly.entity_id
_entity_poly.type
_entity_poly.pdbx_seq_one_letter_code
_entity_poly.pdbx_strand_id
1 'polypeptide(L)'
;MTGRRTRMFLWAAWLCLAGPAAGQQVCFDFESGDLQGWQVVEGSFDYLVSDRARYHNPPPRPYNKQGKYYLSTVEQQPGKPSNDRFTGMVESPVFVLAGPEMTFLVGGGKYEGVYVALCTLDGAEVLKARGVQDEVMQRRTWKAPQLVGQRVFLRVVDRETRGWGHVTLDDFSAAGQIDAEATKARFAVAQLRRRRLELERALGETNLSALRAAVEDLSRTFGSDYPKGAEYLGRIKASEGALAELARAGEADRTVDTLALLAEELKTLSREALLANPLVRQHPILFTARGPYRSSYHAIDTLFHTDEMNTSNFTGGGALKVLDVAAGSVRTLLESKDGLPRDPEVHFDGKRIVFAFRKDRNDDYHIYEMDLAGGQPRQLTFAPGVCDFDPVYLPDDDILFSSTRERKYNQCSQDVAANLFRMETDGANIEQIDQNNLFDNQSILMEDGRVLYCRWEYVDRNFGDAHSLWTCNPDGTNHAIYWGNNTASPGAALAARQIPGTNHVVCIFGPHHFRLEGAMALIDPTLGIDGPEGVMQVWPAEWKARVRVDGPFDCDSFQGVRVKYADPYPLARENDNAGAGKYFLVARMTRPDGPFGIYLVDVFGNQTLLHFEEPGCYDPMPIAARRRPPLLPVRRDWSSGEGTFYVQNVYEGTHLKGVEPGTVKRLRVVEAPEKRTYSHGRWFGQGYTAPGMNWHSLENKRILGSVPVEPDGSAYFSVPAERFVYFQLLDENGMMIQSMRSGTFLMPGERAGCVGCHEDRLRSPLGPKPKPTLAMAKPPRRLEPWQGEVREFSYMAEIQPIFDKHCLRCHDFGKDGAKKICLAGDRATTFCMAYKELWKKGYIKAVGAGPAEIQPARAWGACASKLIQHLRKGHKDVKLTADEMDRLITWCDLNGVYYGTYHCAYRDSTTGRCPLTPQQLGLLGKLTGASFPNSFNASPGAMVSFDRPELSPCLNRLDKNDPKYAQALELIRAGKEMLAKRPRADMPGFVPCDECQRRERKFARRAAFQQKAREAIASGRRVYDER
;
A
#
# COMPACT_ATOMS: atom_id res chain seq x y z
N MET A 1 27.37 81.87 -18.16
CA MET A 1 27.81 83.03 -17.34
C MET A 1 26.68 83.44 -16.41
N THR A 2 27.01 83.58 -15.12
CA THR A 2 26.37 84.39 -14.06
C THR A 2 24.86 84.24 -13.79
N GLY A 3 24.55 83.71 -12.60
CA GLY A 3 23.19 83.60 -12.07
C GLY A 3 22.61 84.88 -11.48
N ARG A 4 21.34 84.81 -11.06
CA ARG A 4 20.73 85.68 -10.05
C ARG A 4 19.48 85.03 -9.46
N ARG A 5 19.29 85.33 -8.17
CA ARG A 5 18.23 84.92 -7.22
C ARG A 5 16.85 85.49 -7.59
N THR A 6 15.79 84.76 -7.21
CA THR A 6 14.43 85.31 -7.02
C THR A 6 13.77 84.57 -5.84
N ARG A 7 13.94 85.07 -4.61
CA ARG A 7 12.92 85.68 -3.72
C ARG A 7 11.52 85.02 -3.69
N MET A 8 11.34 84.20 -2.64
CA MET A 8 10.29 84.24 -1.61
C MET A 8 9.13 85.25 -1.80
N PHE A 9 7.89 84.72 -1.78
CA PHE A 9 6.74 85.38 -1.17
C PHE A 9 6.14 84.47 -0.10
N LEU A 10 6.13 84.98 1.13
CA LEU A 10 5.40 84.45 2.27
C LEU A 10 3.90 84.67 2.06
N TRP A 11 3.10 83.64 2.32
CA TRP A 11 1.78 83.83 2.95
C TRP A 11 1.81 83.10 4.28
N ALA A 12 1.73 83.89 5.34
CA ALA A 12 1.54 83.43 6.70
C ALA A 12 0.07 83.03 6.89
N ALA A 13 -0.16 81.82 7.41
CA ALA A 13 -1.36 81.51 8.16
C ALA A 13 -0.91 81.09 9.56
N TRP A 14 -1.32 81.88 10.54
CA TRP A 14 -1.04 81.70 11.95
C TRP A 14 -1.75 80.48 12.54
N LEU A 15 -1.11 79.95 13.57
CA LEU A 15 -1.51 78.90 14.51
C LEU A 15 -3.02 78.74 14.75
N CYS A 16 -3.46 77.48 14.67
CA CYS A 16 -4.11 76.83 15.82
C CYS A 16 -3.31 75.58 16.17
N LEU A 17 -2.46 75.69 17.20
CA LEU A 17 -1.99 74.54 17.96
C LEU A 17 -3.18 73.99 18.75
N ALA A 18 -3.90 73.02 18.17
CA ALA A 18 -4.64 72.08 18.99
C ALA A 18 -3.60 71.10 19.55
N GLY A 19 -3.22 71.27 20.82
CA GLY A 19 -2.54 70.19 21.54
C GLY A 19 -3.41 68.92 21.48
N PRO A 20 -2.82 67.72 21.47
CA PRO A 20 -3.61 66.49 21.49
C PRO A 20 -4.51 66.54 22.72
N ALA A 21 -5.81 66.35 22.51
CA ALA A 21 -6.77 66.19 23.59
C ALA A 21 -6.28 65.07 24.51
N ALA A 22 -6.07 65.38 25.78
CA ALA A 22 -5.86 64.37 26.81
C ALA A 22 -7.11 63.47 26.85
N GLY A 23 -6.99 62.22 26.42
CA GLY A 23 -8.07 61.24 26.50
C GLY A 23 -8.09 60.11 25.47
N GLN A 24 -7.22 60.08 24.45
CA GLN A 24 -7.19 58.96 23.49
C GLN A 24 -6.25 57.84 23.95
N GLN A 25 -6.80 56.62 23.98
CA GLN A 25 -6.15 55.38 24.41
C GLN A 25 -6.21 54.37 23.25
N VAL A 26 -5.07 53.76 22.92
CA VAL A 26 -4.99 52.62 22.00
C VAL A 26 -5.21 51.36 22.82
N CYS A 27 -6.23 50.59 22.46
CA CYS A 27 -6.55 49.31 23.07
C CYS A 27 -6.54 48.20 22.01
N PHE A 28 -5.85 47.09 22.30
CA PHE A 28 -5.99 45.83 21.58
C PHE A 28 -6.34 44.73 22.57
N ASP A 29 -7.63 44.51 22.78
CA ASP A 29 -8.21 43.51 23.67
C ASP A 29 -8.90 42.37 22.90
N PHE A 30 -9.04 42.49 21.57
CA PHE A 30 -9.67 41.52 20.68
C PHE A 30 -11.16 41.20 20.99
N GLU A 31 -11.80 41.95 21.89
CA GLU A 31 -13.17 41.67 22.37
C GLU A 31 -14.25 41.86 21.30
N SER A 32 -13.92 42.52 20.19
CA SER A 32 -14.72 42.56 18.96
C SER A 32 -14.87 41.20 18.29
N GLY A 33 -14.09 40.19 18.68
CA GLY A 33 -14.03 38.88 18.04
C GLY A 33 -13.32 38.90 16.69
N ASP A 34 -12.62 39.99 16.37
CA ASP A 34 -11.81 40.17 15.17
C ASP A 34 -10.38 40.60 15.52
N LEU A 35 -9.53 40.75 14.49
CA LEU A 35 -8.13 41.09 14.67
C LEU A 35 -7.89 42.58 14.99
N GLN A 36 -8.93 43.43 15.08
CA GLN A 36 -8.78 44.87 15.37
C GLN A 36 -7.73 45.57 14.48
N GLY A 37 -7.67 45.18 13.20
CA GLY A 37 -6.74 45.71 12.20
C GLY A 37 -5.33 45.10 12.21
N TRP A 38 -5.04 44.11 13.08
CA TRP A 38 -3.80 43.35 13.01
C TRP A 38 -3.73 42.52 11.72
N GLN A 39 -2.53 42.36 11.17
CA GLN A 39 -2.31 41.58 9.95
C GLN A 39 -1.15 40.62 10.09
N VAL A 40 -1.29 39.43 9.49
CA VAL A 40 -0.19 38.49 9.32
C VAL A 40 0.74 39.03 8.23
N VAL A 41 1.99 39.28 8.58
CA VAL A 41 3.01 39.84 7.67
C VAL A 41 4.04 38.81 7.20
N GLU A 42 4.17 37.69 7.90
CA GLU A 42 5.02 36.54 7.52
C GLU A 42 4.38 35.24 8.03
N GLY A 43 4.59 34.13 7.32
CA GLY A 43 4.10 32.81 7.73
C GLY A 43 2.59 32.62 7.59
N SER A 44 2.05 31.64 8.31
CA SER A 44 0.63 31.30 8.26
C SER A 44 0.13 30.73 9.58
N PHE A 45 -1.02 31.23 10.03
CA PHE A 45 -1.74 30.79 11.22
C PHE A 45 -3.15 30.36 10.80
N ASP A 46 -3.70 29.31 11.40
CA ASP A 46 -5.03 28.81 11.05
C ASP A 46 -6.14 29.64 11.70
N TYR A 47 -6.01 29.96 12.99
CA TYR A 47 -7.00 30.74 13.73
C TYR A 47 -6.31 31.62 14.78
N LEU A 48 -6.44 32.96 14.67
CA LEU A 48 -5.66 33.90 15.49
C LEU A 48 -6.42 34.54 16.66
N VAL A 49 -7.75 34.64 16.61
CA VAL A 49 -8.57 35.25 17.66
C VAL A 49 -9.38 34.16 18.36
N SER A 50 -8.90 33.70 19.50
CA SER A 50 -9.45 32.54 20.23
C SER A 50 -10.35 32.98 21.37
N ASP A 51 -11.46 32.26 21.59
CA ASP A 51 -12.28 32.39 22.79
C ASP A 51 -12.11 31.23 23.79
N ARG A 52 -11.09 30.39 23.58
CA ARG A 52 -10.94 29.17 24.37
C ARG A 52 -10.86 29.48 25.86
N ALA A 53 -11.75 28.86 26.63
CA ALA A 53 -11.88 29.12 28.07
C ALA A 53 -10.74 28.51 28.91
N ARG A 54 -10.17 27.37 28.50
CA ARG A 54 -9.22 26.56 29.30
C ARG A 54 -8.06 26.02 28.47
N TYR A 55 -6.96 25.68 29.14
CA TYR A 55 -5.71 25.23 28.53
C TYR A 55 -5.89 24.03 27.61
N HIS A 56 -5.06 23.99 26.57
CA HIS A 56 -4.97 22.81 25.72
C HIS A 56 -4.19 21.68 26.39
N ASN A 57 -3.30 22.00 27.34
CA ASN A 57 -2.56 21.01 28.13
C ASN A 57 -3.27 20.64 29.45
N PRO A 58 -3.27 19.36 29.85
CA PRO A 58 -3.82 18.93 31.14
C PRO A 58 -2.88 19.31 32.32
N PRO A 59 -3.42 19.73 33.48
CA PRO A 59 -4.83 19.91 33.81
C PRO A 59 -5.40 21.24 33.25
N PRO A 60 -6.68 21.28 32.84
CA PRO A 60 -7.27 22.44 32.18
C PRO A 60 -7.43 23.62 33.16
N ARG A 61 -6.57 24.64 33.03
CA ARG A 61 -6.63 25.91 33.78
C ARG A 61 -7.14 27.04 32.86
N PRO A 62 -7.68 28.16 33.39
CA PRO A 62 -8.11 29.30 32.56
C PRO A 62 -6.94 30.19 32.07
N TYR A 63 -7.03 30.77 30.86
CA TYR A 63 -5.99 31.61 30.19
C TYR A 63 -5.63 32.94 30.86
N ASN A 64 -6.28 33.31 31.97
CA ASN A 64 -6.09 34.62 32.62
C ASN A 64 -6.11 35.78 31.59
N LYS A 65 -7.16 35.78 30.78
CA LYS A 65 -7.47 36.76 29.74
C LYS A 65 -8.44 37.83 30.26
N GLN A 66 -8.41 39.00 29.64
CA GLN A 66 -9.44 40.02 29.77
C GLN A 66 -10.60 39.61 28.83
N GLY A 67 -11.83 39.65 29.33
CA GLY A 67 -12.99 39.34 28.50
C GLY A 67 -13.04 37.92 27.90
N LYS A 68 -13.48 37.83 26.65
CA LYS A 68 -13.77 36.59 25.93
C LYS A 68 -12.67 36.18 24.96
N TYR A 69 -12.09 37.11 24.20
CA TYR A 69 -11.22 36.84 23.08
C TYR A 69 -9.77 37.24 23.38
N TYR A 70 -8.81 36.65 22.67
CA TYR A 70 -7.40 37.00 22.76
C TYR A 70 -6.68 36.51 21.50
N LEU A 71 -5.50 37.07 21.22
CA LEU A 71 -4.66 36.62 20.11
C LEU A 71 -3.86 35.38 20.52
N SER A 72 -3.85 34.34 19.67
CA SER A 72 -3.07 33.13 19.88
C SER A 72 -2.48 32.58 18.58
N THR A 73 -1.20 32.20 18.58
CA THR A 73 -0.52 31.65 17.39
C THR A 73 -0.61 30.13 17.25
N VAL A 74 -1.16 29.41 18.23
CA VAL A 74 -1.22 27.93 18.26
C VAL A 74 -2.58 27.36 17.88
N GLU A 75 -3.58 28.22 17.70
CA GLU A 75 -4.97 27.82 17.58
C GLU A 75 -5.34 27.37 16.17
N GLN A 76 -6.24 26.39 16.12
CA GLN A 76 -6.85 25.89 14.89
C GLN A 76 -8.34 26.21 14.88
N GLN A 77 -8.98 26.07 13.72
CA GLN A 77 -10.44 26.23 13.62
C GLN A 77 -11.19 25.42 14.70
N PRO A 78 -12.34 25.92 15.20
CA PRO A 78 -13.10 25.27 16.27
C PRO A 78 -13.30 23.77 16.05
N GLY A 79 -12.97 22.96 17.06
CA GLY A 79 -13.07 21.49 17.01
C GLY A 79 -11.76 20.76 16.66
N LYS A 80 -10.69 21.48 16.29
CA LYS A 80 -9.34 20.91 16.12
C LYS A 80 -8.45 21.20 17.35
N PRO A 81 -7.53 20.28 17.72
CA PRO A 81 -6.57 20.52 18.80
C PRO A 81 -5.58 21.63 18.42
N SER A 82 -4.96 22.32 19.37
CA SER A 82 -3.88 23.28 19.09
C SER A 82 -2.66 22.60 18.47
N ASN A 83 -1.86 23.34 17.71
CA ASN A 83 -0.71 22.81 16.99
C ASN A 83 0.43 23.82 16.87
N ASP A 84 1.57 23.55 17.52
CA ASP A 84 2.78 24.38 17.45
C ASP A 84 3.45 24.37 16.06
N ARG A 85 2.91 23.69 15.03
CA ARG A 85 3.49 23.74 13.67
C ARG A 85 3.39 25.11 13.00
N PHE A 86 2.50 25.98 13.48
CA PHE A 86 2.31 27.29 12.88
C PHE A 86 3.47 28.20 13.25
N THR A 87 3.98 28.93 12.28
CA THR A 87 5.04 29.92 12.47
C THR A 87 4.75 31.12 11.59
N GLY A 88 5.18 32.30 12.02
CA GLY A 88 4.96 33.55 11.33
C GLY A 88 5.10 34.79 12.21
N MET A 89 4.64 35.91 11.68
CA MET A 89 4.60 37.20 12.39
C MET A 89 3.27 37.91 12.16
N VAL A 90 2.73 38.49 13.22
CA VAL A 90 1.50 39.29 13.19
C VAL A 90 1.83 40.68 13.71
N GLU A 91 1.43 41.73 12.99
CA GLU A 91 1.69 43.11 13.36
C GLU A 91 0.39 43.88 13.60
N SER A 92 0.40 44.76 14.60
CA SER A 92 -0.71 45.66 14.91
C SER A 92 -0.79 46.84 13.94
N PRO A 93 -1.90 47.59 13.93
CA PRO A 93 -1.91 48.95 13.41
C PRO A 93 -0.80 49.81 14.03
N VAL A 94 -0.30 50.77 13.26
CA VAL A 94 0.67 51.77 13.72
C VAL A 94 -0.07 52.81 14.56
N PHE A 95 0.53 53.21 15.67
CA PHE A 95 0.01 54.26 16.55
C PHE A 95 1.09 55.24 16.97
N VAL A 96 0.68 56.47 17.27
CA VAL A 96 1.54 57.49 17.87
C VAL A 96 1.45 57.37 19.39
N LEU A 97 2.58 57.11 20.04
CA LEU A 97 2.64 56.93 21.50
C LEU A 97 2.57 58.30 22.20
N ALA A 98 1.54 58.56 23.00
CA ALA A 98 1.35 59.83 23.71
C ALA A 98 1.81 59.80 25.18
N GLY A 99 2.02 58.62 25.75
CA GLY A 99 2.50 58.43 27.13
C GLY A 99 3.57 57.35 27.24
N PRO A 100 4.43 57.39 28.28
CA PRO A 100 5.61 56.52 28.36
C PRO A 100 5.28 55.07 28.74
N GLU A 101 4.10 54.81 29.32
CA GLU A 101 3.72 53.50 29.85
C GLU A 101 2.75 52.76 28.92
N MET A 102 2.98 51.46 28.75
CA MET A 102 2.11 50.53 28.03
C MET A 102 1.92 49.27 28.88
N THR A 103 0.72 48.71 28.90
CA THR A 103 0.41 47.47 29.63
C THR A 103 -0.23 46.44 28.71
N PHE A 104 0.01 45.15 28.95
CA PHE A 104 -0.61 44.05 28.20
C PHE A 104 -0.47 42.72 28.94
N LEU A 105 -1.22 41.71 28.51
CA LEU A 105 -1.11 40.33 28.95
C LEU A 105 -0.35 39.52 27.88
N VAL A 106 0.64 38.72 28.29
CA VAL A 106 1.36 37.82 27.38
C VAL A 106 1.57 36.44 28.02
N GLY A 107 1.32 35.39 27.24
CA GLY A 107 1.54 33.99 27.63
C GLY A 107 2.29 33.21 26.54
N GLY A 108 2.37 31.90 26.71
CA GLY A 108 3.04 30.99 25.78
C GLY A 108 4.52 30.75 26.09
N GLY A 109 5.31 30.50 25.04
CA GLY A 109 6.70 30.07 25.11
C GLY A 109 7.69 31.10 25.64
N LYS A 110 8.82 30.61 26.17
CA LYS A 110 9.97 31.42 26.63
C LYS A 110 11.15 31.44 25.65
N TYR A 111 11.01 30.78 24.50
CA TYR A 111 12.07 30.61 23.51
C TYR A 111 12.45 31.94 22.85
N GLU A 112 13.65 32.01 22.27
CA GLU A 112 14.11 33.24 21.63
C GLU A 112 13.28 33.63 20.41
N GLY A 113 12.75 32.65 19.68
CA GLY A 113 11.91 32.84 18.50
C GLY A 113 10.42 33.07 18.77
N VAL A 114 10.01 33.24 20.03
CA VAL A 114 8.59 33.36 20.44
C VAL A 114 8.42 34.56 21.38
N TYR A 115 7.88 35.67 20.89
CA TYR A 115 7.79 36.92 21.66
C TYR A 115 6.80 37.95 21.09
N VAL A 116 6.45 38.93 21.92
CA VAL A 116 5.80 40.20 21.52
C VAL A 116 6.85 41.30 21.57
N ALA A 117 6.94 42.15 20.55
CA ALA A 117 7.86 43.26 20.47
C ALA A 117 7.17 44.59 20.22
N LEU A 118 7.68 45.67 20.83
CA LEU A 118 7.40 47.03 20.42
C LEU A 118 8.42 47.45 19.38
N CYS A 119 7.94 47.92 18.24
CA CYS A 119 8.78 48.28 17.11
C CYS A 119 8.61 49.76 16.74
N THR A 120 9.70 50.42 16.35
CA THR A 120 9.64 51.72 15.66
C THR A 120 9.13 51.54 14.23
N LEU A 121 8.66 52.61 13.58
CA LEU A 121 8.05 52.54 12.24
C LEU A 121 8.93 51.87 11.17
N ASP A 122 10.25 52.02 11.25
CA ASP A 122 11.25 51.37 10.39
C ASP A 122 11.40 49.85 10.64
N GLY A 123 10.72 49.32 11.66
CA GLY A 123 10.68 47.91 12.00
C GLY A 123 11.70 47.45 13.03
N ALA A 124 12.52 48.36 13.57
CA ALA A 124 13.48 48.03 14.62
C ALA A 124 12.75 47.67 15.92
N GLU A 125 13.11 46.52 16.51
CA GLU A 125 12.50 46.01 17.75
C GLU A 125 13.18 46.66 18.96
N VAL A 126 12.43 47.47 19.70
CA VAL A 126 12.97 48.28 20.81
C VAL A 126 12.75 47.63 22.17
N LEU A 127 11.61 46.94 22.35
CA LEU A 127 11.29 46.18 23.56
C LEU A 127 10.72 44.81 23.18
N LYS A 128 10.96 43.80 24.02
CA LYS A 128 10.42 42.45 23.86
C LYS A 128 9.85 41.92 25.16
N ALA A 129 8.85 41.06 25.05
CA ALA A 129 8.25 40.31 26.15
C ALA A 129 7.95 38.91 25.66
N ARG A 130 8.16 37.94 26.55
CA ARG A 130 7.97 36.51 26.28
C ARG A 130 7.02 35.93 27.31
N GLY A 131 6.38 34.83 26.93
CA GLY A 131 5.73 33.95 27.87
C GLY A 131 6.74 33.24 28.77
N VAL A 132 6.24 32.50 29.75
CA VAL A 132 7.06 31.80 30.75
C VAL A 132 6.93 30.28 30.64
N GLN A 133 6.54 29.79 29.46
CA GLN A 133 6.02 28.42 29.27
C GLN A 133 4.81 28.16 30.17
N ASP A 134 3.88 29.11 30.17
CA ASP A 134 2.56 28.96 30.78
C ASP A 134 1.51 29.62 29.88
N GLU A 135 0.34 29.00 29.82
CA GLU A 135 -0.85 29.54 29.14
C GLU A 135 -1.56 30.57 30.04
N VAL A 136 -1.18 30.68 31.33
CA VAL A 136 -1.56 31.83 32.19
C VAL A 136 -0.85 33.08 31.65
N MET A 137 -1.58 33.98 31.00
CA MET A 137 -0.99 35.23 30.55
C MET A 137 -0.57 36.11 31.74
N GLN A 138 0.62 36.70 31.63
CA GLN A 138 1.22 37.54 32.65
C GLN A 138 1.07 39.00 32.27
N ARG A 139 0.65 39.84 33.21
CA ARG A 139 0.61 41.30 33.03
C ARG A 139 2.04 41.81 32.90
N ARG A 140 2.32 42.53 31.82
CA ARG A 140 3.57 43.23 31.56
C ARG A 140 3.32 44.72 31.46
N THR A 141 4.31 45.48 31.90
CA THR A 141 4.36 46.93 31.74
C THR A 141 5.67 47.27 31.06
N TRP A 142 5.59 48.00 29.95
CA TRP A 142 6.73 48.61 29.29
C TRP A 142 6.75 50.10 29.59
N LYS A 143 7.96 50.64 29.81
CA LYS A 143 8.20 52.08 29.93
C LYS A 143 9.18 52.52 28.84
N ALA A 144 8.76 53.41 27.95
CA ALA A 144 9.55 53.89 26.83
C ALA A 144 9.38 55.41 26.63
N PRO A 145 9.82 56.25 27.60
CA PRO A 145 9.72 57.72 27.48
C PRO A 145 10.39 58.28 26.22
N GLN A 146 11.45 57.62 25.74
CA GLN A 146 12.15 57.99 24.51
C GLN A 146 11.32 57.82 23.23
N LEU A 147 10.24 57.02 23.27
CA LEU A 147 9.35 56.76 22.12
C LEU A 147 8.10 57.64 22.13
N VAL A 148 7.89 58.48 23.15
CA VAL A 148 6.74 59.40 23.20
C VAL A 148 6.81 60.38 22.03
N GLY A 149 5.71 60.53 21.31
CA GLY A 149 5.58 61.29 20.07
C GLY A 149 5.98 60.52 18.81
N GLN A 150 6.55 59.32 18.93
CA GLN A 150 6.96 58.50 17.78
C GLN A 150 5.84 57.55 17.31
N ARG A 151 5.92 57.16 16.03
CA ARG A 151 5.09 56.11 15.44
C ARG A 151 5.69 54.74 15.76
N VAL A 152 4.89 53.89 16.39
CA VAL A 152 5.27 52.55 16.82
C VAL A 152 4.17 51.55 16.48
N PHE A 153 4.48 50.26 16.54
CA PHE A 153 3.50 49.17 16.42
C PHE A 153 3.99 47.95 17.20
N LEU A 154 3.10 46.99 17.42
CA LEU A 154 3.41 45.72 18.06
C LEU A 154 3.63 44.63 17.03
N ARG A 155 4.58 43.74 17.29
CA ARG A 155 4.85 42.55 16.50
C ARG A 155 4.81 41.32 17.39
N VAL A 156 3.96 40.36 17.06
CA VAL A 156 3.98 39.00 17.61
C VAL A 156 4.82 38.13 16.68
N VAL A 157 5.82 37.45 17.21
CA VAL A 157 6.75 36.58 16.46
C VAL A 157 6.66 35.17 17.01
N ASP A 158 6.48 34.21 16.10
CA ASP A 158 6.47 32.78 16.41
C ASP A 158 7.27 32.00 15.35
N ARG A 159 8.38 31.38 15.75
CA ARG A 159 9.30 30.65 14.87
C ARG A 159 9.64 29.25 15.37
N GLU A 160 8.90 28.73 16.34
CA GLU A 160 9.24 27.49 17.02
C GLU A 160 8.20 26.42 16.77
N THR A 161 8.60 25.26 16.24
CA THR A 161 7.66 24.14 16.01
C THR A 161 7.67 23.10 17.13
N ARG A 162 8.36 23.40 18.23
CA ARG A 162 8.54 22.52 19.40
C ARG A 162 7.46 22.86 20.44
N GLY A 163 7.24 21.98 21.42
CA GLY A 163 6.29 22.24 22.50
C GLY A 163 6.55 23.59 23.19
N TRP A 164 5.49 24.39 23.40
CA TRP A 164 5.52 25.80 23.80
C TRP A 164 6.01 26.77 22.72
N GLY A 165 5.94 26.38 21.46
CA GLY A 165 6.27 27.22 20.30
C GLY A 165 5.10 28.12 19.90
N HIS A 166 4.65 29.00 20.81
CA HIS A 166 3.55 29.92 20.54
C HIS A 166 3.48 31.12 21.48
N VAL A 167 2.77 32.18 21.05
CA VAL A 167 2.47 33.38 21.84
C VAL A 167 0.96 33.51 22.01
N THR A 168 0.54 33.90 23.23
CA THR A 168 -0.79 34.47 23.46
C THR A 168 -0.66 35.92 23.91
N LEU A 169 -1.49 36.81 23.38
CA LEU A 169 -1.45 38.25 23.67
C LEU A 169 -2.88 38.78 23.88
N ASP A 170 -3.04 39.63 24.87
CA ASP A 170 -4.33 40.19 25.23
C ASP A 170 -4.19 41.54 25.97
N ASP A 171 -5.29 42.29 26.05
CA ASP A 171 -5.49 43.50 26.86
C ASP A 171 -4.34 44.53 26.76
N PHE A 172 -3.86 44.78 25.53
CA PHE A 172 -2.84 45.80 25.30
C PHE A 172 -3.44 47.19 25.41
N SER A 173 -2.78 48.07 26.15
CA SER A 173 -3.22 49.42 26.39
C SER A 173 -2.07 50.43 26.41
N ALA A 174 -2.24 51.55 25.73
CA ALA A 174 -1.29 52.65 25.68
C ALA A 174 -2.01 54.00 25.51
N ALA A 175 -1.47 55.08 26.08
CA ALA A 175 -1.91 56.43 25.73
C ALA A 175 -1.42 56.76 24.31
N GLY A 176 -2.33 57.12 23.40
CA GLY A 176 -1.98 57.35 22.00
C GLY A 176 -3.18 57.29 21.05
N GLN A 177 -2.88 57.36 19.74
CA GLN A 177 -3.88 57.26 18.69
C GLN A 177 -3.35 56.43 17.52
N ILE A 178 -4.20 55.59 16.91
CA ILE A 178 -3.89 54.88 15.67
C ILE A 178 -3.63 55.89 14.54
N ASP A 179 -2.51 55.72 13.84
CA ASP A 179 -2.19 56.44 12.61
C ASP A 179 -2.59 55.57 11.41
N ALA A 180 -3.77 55.85 10.86
CA ALA A 180 -4.34 55.05 9.76
C ALA A 180 -3.48 55.12 8.48
N GLU A 181 -2.86 56.26 8.18
CA GLU A 181 -2.01 56.44 7.00
C GLU A 181 -0.70 55.66 7.16
N ALA A 182 -0.04 55.77 8.31
CA ALA A 182 1.17 55.00 8.58
C ALA A 182 0.90 53.49 8.64
N THR A 183 -0.26 53.09 9.17
CA THR A 183 -0.73 51.69 9.16
C THR A 183 -0.87 51.17 7.74
N LYS A 184 -1.58 51.92 6.87
CA LYS A 184 -1.77 51.55 5.46
C LYS A 184 -0.45 51.44 4.72
N ALA A 185 0.47 52.39 4.91
CA ALA A 185 1.79 52.36 4.29
C ALA A 185 2.61 51.14 4.75
N ARG A 186 2.59 50.83 6.06
CA ARG A 186 3.32 49.69 6.62
C ARG A 186 2.82 48.35 6.06
N PHE A 187 1.51 48.14 6.06
CA PHE A 187 0.95 46.89 5.54
C PHE A 187 1.09 46.77 4.02
N ALA A 188 1.09 47.87 3.27
CA ALA A 188 1.41 47.84 1.84
C ALA A 188 2.84 47.32 1.59
N VAL A 189 3.83 47.74 2.39
CA VAL A 189 5.21 47.23 2.30
C VAL A 189 5.28 45.74 2.64
N ALA A 190 4.57 45.29 3.68
CA ALA A 190 4.51 43.88 4.06
C ALA A 190 3.87 43.01 2.95
N GLN A 191 2.76 43.47 2.36
CA GLN A 191 2.10 42.81 1.24
C GLN A 191 3.00 42.71 0.01
N LEU A 192 3.73 43.78 -0.34
CA LEU A 192 4.70 43.76 -1.45
C LEU A 192 5.82 42.76 -1.19
N ARG A 193 6.39 42.72 0.03
CA ARG A 193 7.43 41.76 0.40
C ARG A 193 6.94 40.32 0.30
N ARG A 194 5.73 40.05 0.80
CA ARG A 194 5.10 38.72 0.70
C ARG A 194 4.90 38.33 -0.77
N ARG A 195 4.33 39.24 -1.58
CA ARG A 195 4.12 39.00 -3.00
C ARG A 195 5.44 38.74 -3.74
N ARG A 196 6.51 39.46 -3.38
CA ARG A 196 7.86 39.25 -3.90
C ARG A 196 8.35 37.82 -3.62
N LEU A 197 8.27 37.38 -2.36
CA LEU A 197 8.69 36.02 -1.96
C LEU A 197 7.85 34.93 -2.64
N GLU A 198 6.55 35.14 -2.80
CA GLU A 198 5.67 34.22 -3.54
C GLU A 198 6.10 34.10 -5.02
N LEU A 199 6.44 35.21 -5.66
CA LEU A 199 6.90 35.23 -7.05
C LEU A 199 8.30 34.62 -7.19
N GLU A 200 9.23 34.92 -6.28
CA GLU A 200 10.56 34.28 -6.25
C GLU A 200 10.45 32.76 -6.10
N ARG A 201 9.50 32.28 -5.29
CA ARG A 201 9.20 30.85 -5.19
C ARG A 201 8.62 30.30 -6.50
N ALA A 202 7.66 30.99 -7.11
CA ALA A 202 7.05 30.57 -8.38
C ALA A 202 8.07 30.49 -9.52
N LEU A 203 9.06 31.38 -9.56
CA LEU A 203 10.17 31.32 -10.51
C LEU A 203 11.00 30.03 -10.36
N GLY A 204 11.10 29.49 -9.14
CA GLY A 204 11.78 28.22 -8.86
C GLY A 204 10.96 26.97 -9.17
N GLU A 205 9.65 27.09 -9.43
CA GLU A 205 8.78 25.94 -9.72
C GLU A 205 9.00 25.37 -11.13
N THR A 206 9.42 26.21 -12.07
CA THR A 206 9.72 25.79 -13.45
C THR A 206 11.19 25.38 -13.56
N ASN A 207 11.46 24.09 -13.73
CA ASN A 207 12.79 23.60 -14.03
C ASN A 207 13.14 23.85 -15.52
N LEU A 208 13.76 24.99 -15.82
CA LEU A 208 14.14 25.36 -17.18
C LEU A 208 15.06 24.34 -17.87
N SER A 209 15.92 23.63 -17.12
CA SER A 209 16.78 22.58 -17.69
C SER A 209 15.97 21.37 -18.14
N ALA A 210 14.98 20.96 -17.35
CA ALA A 210 14.04 19.90 -17.72
C ALA A 210 13.16 20.32 -18.91
N LEU A 211 12.67 21.56 -18.90
CA LEU A 211 11.86 22.10 -19.98
C LEU A 211 12.65 22.15 -21.30
N ARG A 212 13.89 22.63 -21.25
CA ARG A 212 14.82 22.63 -22.39
C ARG A 212 15.00 21.23 -22.95
N ALA A 213 15.33 20.25 -22.10
CA ALA A 213 15.54 18.87 -22.51
C ALA A 213 14.28 18.28 -23.18
N ALA A 214 13.10 18.56 -22.65
CA ALA A 214 11.83 18.15 -23.26
C ALA A 214 11.61 18.80 -24.63
N VAL A 215 11.84 20.12 -24.77
CA VAL A 215 11.65 20.84 -26.05
C VAL A 215 12.65 20.36 -27.11
N GLU A 216 13.91 20.12 -26.73
CA GLU A 216 14.92 19.56 -27.62
C GLU A 216 14.54 18.14 -28.09
N ASP A 217 14.06 17.31 -27.17
CA ASP A 217 13.60 15.96 -27.51
C ASP A 217 12.36 15.98 -28.41
N LEU A 218 11.37 16.82 -28.11
CA LEU A 218 10.17 16.98 -28.95
C LEU A 218 10.54 17.48 -30.35
N SER A 219 11.40 18.49 -30.45
CA SER A 219 11.85 19.04 -31.73
C SER A 219 12.57 17.98 -32.58
N ARG A 220 13.46 17.19 -31.95
CA ARG A 220 14.21 16.12 -32.62
C ARG A 220 13.32 14.95 -33.02
N THR A 221 12.40 14.55 -32.14
CA THR A 221 11.58 13.34 -32.31
C THR A 221 10.43 13.55 -33.30
N PHE A 222 9.79 14.73 -33.26
CA PHE A 222 8.56 15.00 -34.00
C PHE A 222 8.73 15.98 -35.16
N GLY A 223 9.84 16.73 -35.23
CA GLY A 223 10.16 17.59 -36.35
C GLY A 223 9.03 18.57 -36.68
N SER A 224 8.42 18.44 -37.87
CA SER A 224 7.33 19.30 -38.33
C SER A 224 6.06 19.21 -37.50
N ASP A 225 5.83 18.11 -36.78
CA ASP A 225 4.66 17.94 -35.91
C ASP A 225 4.80 18.77 -34.62
N TYR A 226 6.00 19.28 -34.32
CA TYR A 226 6.30 20.22 -33.22
C TYR A 226 6.93 21.53 -33.75
N PRO A 227 6.17 22.33 -34.52
CA PRO A 227 6.74 23.38 -35.38
C PRO A 227 7.35 24.57 -34.63
N LYS A 228 6.95 24.80 -33.36
CA LYS A 228 7.40 25.93 -32.54
C LYS A 228 8.63 25.63 -31.68
N GLY A 229 9.27 24.47 -31.84
CA GLY A 229 10.43 24.08 -31.03
C GLY A 229 11.55 25.12 -30.97
N ALA A 230 11.94 25.71 -32.11
CA ALA A 230 12.97 26.75 -32.17
C ALA A 230 12.56 28.04 -31.44
N GLU A 231 11.28 28.42 -31.52
CA GLU A 231 10.71 29.58 -30.80
C GLU A 231 10.79 29.35 -29.29
N TYR A 232 10.36 28.18 -28.82
CA TYR A 232 10.41 27.82 -27.41
C TYR A 232 11.84 27.79 -26.87
N LEU A 233 12.81 27.22 -27.60
CA LEU A 233 14.22 27.23 -27.20
C LEU A 233 14.79 28.66 -27.09
N GLY A 234 14.37 29.56 -27.99
CA GLY A 234 14.70 30.98 -27.91
C GLY A 234 14.17 31.65 -26.65
N ARG A 235 12.89 31.41 -26.33
CA ARG A 235 12.24 31.93 -25.11
C ARG A 235 12.87 31.36 -23.84
N ILE A 236 13.17 30.07 -23.79
CA ILE A 236 13.88 29.44 -22.66
C ILE A 236 15.23 30.12 -22.44
N LYS A 237 16.02 30.32 -23.52
CA LYS A 237 17.32 31.01 -23.43
C LYS A 237 17.17 32.45 -22.92
N ALA A 238 16.13 33.17 -23.36
CA ALA A 238 15.85 34.52 -22.87
C ALA A 238 15.49 34.51 -21.37
N SER A 239 14.66 33.57 -20.92
CA SER A 239 14.29 33.43 -19.51
C SER A 239 15.48 33.03 -18.62
N GLU A 240 16.36 32.15 -19.09
CA GLU A 240 17.62 31.82 -18.39
C GLU A 240 18.50 33.07 -18.23
N GLY A 241 18.60 33.89 -19.28
CA GLY A 241 19.31 35.18 -19.22
C GLY A 241 18.69 36.13 -18.19
N ALA A 242 17.36 36.29 -18.21
CA ALA A 242 16.64 37.14 -17.26
C ALA A 242 16.80 36.67 -15.80
N LEU A 243 16.76 35.36 -15.54
CA LEU A 243 17.03 34.81 -14.21
C LEU A 243 18.48 35.05 -13.77
N ALA A 244 19.46 34.91 -14.66
CA ALA A 244 20.86 35.19 -14.37
C ALA A 244 21.12 36.68 -14.11
N GLU A 245 20.38 37.58 -14.74
CA GLU A 245 20.39 39.01 -14.45
C GLU A 245 19.76 39.31 -13.09
N LEU A 246 18.57 38.77 -12.79
CA LEU A 246 17.91 38.91 -11.49
C LEU A 246 18.77 38.40 -10.33
N ALA A 247 19.50 37.29 -10.54
CA ALA A 247 20.42 36.73 -9.55
C ALA A 247 21.58 37.69 -9.23
N ARG A 248 22.03 38.47 -10.22
CA ARG A 248 23.09 39.49 -10.07
C ARG A 248 22.56 40.85 -9.59
N ALA A 249 21.27 41.11 -9.76
CA ALA A 249 20.63 42.37 -9.41
C ALA A 249 20.44 42.53 -7.89
N GLY A 250 20.53 43.77 -7.39
CA GLY A 250 20.31 44.09 -5.98
C GLY A 250 18.84 44.00 -5.58
N GLU A 251 18.53 44.05 -4.26
CA GLU A 251 17.13 43.98 -3.78
C GLU A 251 16.22 45.06 -4.36
N ALA A 252 16.76 46.22 -4.72
CA ALA A 252 16.02 47.34 -5.29
C ALA A 252 15.53 47.07 -6.74
N ASP A 253 16.24 46.22 -7.49
CA ASP A 253 15.94 45.91 -8.89
C ASP A 253 14.98 44.71 -9.03
N ARG A 254 14.77 43.94 -7.94
CA ARG A 254 13.82 42.82 -7.86
C ARG A 254 12.42 43.31 -7.50
N THR A 255 11.85 44.14 -8.36
CA THR A 255 10.49 44.65 -8.17
C THR A 255 9.46 43.52 -8.35
N VAL A 256 8.29 43.68 -7.72
CA VAL A 256 7.16 42.75 -7.86
C VAL A 256 6.74 42.60 -9.32
N ASP A 257 6.75 43.69 -10.09
CA ASP A 257 6.34 43.66 -11.51
C ASP A 257 7.30 42.84 -12.37
N THR A 258 8.62 43.03 -12.22
CA THR A 258 9.62 42.26 -12.98
C THR A 258 9.54 40.77 -12.66
N LEU A 259 9.40 40.41 -11.38
CA LEU A 259 9.26 39.02 -10.96
C LEU A 259 7.93 38.41 -11.44
N ALA A 260 6.84 39.18 -11.42
CA ALA A 260 5.53 38.74 -11.89
C ALA A 260 5.51 38.46 -13.38
N LEU A 261 6.09 39.36 -14.19
CA LEU A 261 6.20 39.17 -15.63
C LEU A 261 7.01 37.93 -15.98
N LEU A 262 8.16 37.73 -15.32
CA LEU A 262 9.00 36.57 -15.58
C LEU A 262 8.33 35.26 -15.09
N ALA A 263 7.66 35.28 -13.94
CA ALA A 263 6.95 34.11 -13.43
C ALA A 263 5.80 33.71 -14.36
N GLU A 264 5.04 34.68 -14.86
CA GLU A 264 3.96 34.40 -15.82
C GLU A 264 4.50 33.94 -17.17
N GLU A 265 5.61 34.51 -17.65
CA GLU A 265 6.27 34.04 -18.87
C GLU A 265 6.78 32.60 -18.72
N LEU A 266 7.45 32.25 -17.63
CA LEU A 266 7.93 30.88 -17.38
C LEU A 266 6.78 29.88 -17.33
N LYS A 267 5.70 30.23 -16.63
CA LYS A 267 4.50 29.40 -16.54
C LYS A 267 3.83 29.22 -17.90
N THR A 268 3.69 30.32 -18.66
CA THR A 268 3.08 30.32 -19.99
C THR A 268 3.92 29.53 -20.97
N LEU A 269 5.23 29.80 -21.04
CA LEU A 269 6.19 29.10 -21.89
C LEU A 269 6.21 27.61 -21.60
N SER A 270 6.31 27.21 -20.33
CA SER A 270 6.29 25.79 -19.93
C SER A 270 5.00 25.11 -20.38
N ARG A 271 3.85 25.75 -20.14
CA ARG A 271 2.54 25.22 -20.55
C ARG A 271 2.44 25.11 -22.07
N GLU A 272 2.75 26.18 -22.81
CA GLU A 272 2.67 26.19 -24.27
C GLU A 272 3.58 25.15 -24.90
N ALA A 273 4.84 25.08 -24.47
CA ALA A 273 5.82 24.16 -25.00
C ALA A 273 5.43 22.69 -24.75
N LEU A 274 4.96 22.36 -23.55
CA LEU A 274 4.62 20.97 -23.19
C LEU A 274 3.24 20.54 -23.72
N LEU A 275 2.25 21.44 -23.81
CA LEU A 275 0.94 21.13 -24.42
C LEU A 275 0.99 21.11 -25.95
N ALA A 276 2.04 21.67 -26.56
CA ALA A 276 2.31 21.49 -27.98
C ALA A 276 2.84 20.08 -28.30
N ASN A 277 3.12 19.23 -27.31
CA ASN A 277 3.54 17.84 -27.51
C ASN A 277 2.50 17.07 -28.36
N PRO A 278 2.88 16.54 -29.54
CA PRO A 278 1.97 15.83 -30.42
C PRO A 278 1.26 14.65 -29.76
N LEU A 279 1.95 13.95 -28.84
CA LEU A 279 1.43 12.76 -28.16
C LEU A 279 0.22 13.04 -27.25
N VAL A 280 0.04 14.30 -26.82
CA VAL A 280 -1.09 14.72 -25.98
C VAL A 280 -2.13 15.51 -26.78
N ARG A 281 -1.68 16.24 -27.81
CA ARG A 281 -2.53 17.14 -28.59
C ARG A 281 -3.33 16.42 -29.68
N GLN A 282 -2.83 15.29 -30.20
CA GLN A 282 -3.41 14.62 -31.36
C GLN A 282 -4.70 13.86 -31.03
N HIS A 283 -4.79 13.30 -29.82
CA HIS A 283 -5.88 12.40 -29.43
C HIS A 283 -6.56 12.89 -28.15
N PRO A 284 -7.90 12.84 -28.06
CA PRO A 284 -8.61 13.05 -26.81
C PRO A 284 -8.21 12.00 -25.76
N ILE A 285 -8.35 12.34 -24.49
CA ILE A 285 -7.98 11.49 -23.35
C ILE A 285 -9.25 11.04 -22.63
N LEU A 286 -9.47 9.73 -22.55
CA LEU A 286 -10.45 9.11 -21.66
C LEU A 286 -9.94 9.17 -20.23
N PHE A 287 -10.83 9.45 -19.27
CA PHE A 287 -10.52 9.38 -17.84
C PHE A 287 -11.77 9.06 -17.00
N THR A 288 -11.54 8.56 -15.79
CA THR A 288 -12.56 8.33 -14.77
C THR A 288 -12.59 9.49 -13.78
N ALA A 289 -13.74 10.14 -13.60
CA ALA A 289 -13.95 11.13 -12.54
C ALA A 289 -14.58 10.45 -11.32
N ARG A 290 -13.91 10.45 -10.17
CA ARG A 290 -14.41 9.85 -8.92
C ARG A 290 -13.69 10.37 -7.69
N GLY A 291 -14.29 10.17 -6.51
CA GLY A 291 -13.60 10.38 -5.25
C GLY A 291 -12.49 9.35 -5.02
N PRO A 292 -11.51 9.64 -4.15
CA PRO A 292 -10.57 8.62 -3.71
C PRO A 292 -11.33 7.50 -2.98
N TYR A 293 -10.95 6.25 -3.22
CA TYR A 293 -11.51 5.12 -2.47
C TYR A 293 -11.36 5.34 -0.96
N ARG A 294 -12.37 5.01 -0.16
CA ARG A 294 -12.19 5.03 1.30
C ARG A 294 -11.13 4.00 1.68
N SER A 295 -10.16 4.40 2.49
CA SER A 295 -9.12 3.48 2.95
C SER A 295 -9.77 2.37 3.76
N SER A 296 -9.33 1.14 3.50
CA SER A 296 -9.64 -0.04 4.29
C SER A 296 -8.33 -0.74 4.65
N TYR A 297 -8.38 -1.98 5.15
CA TYR A 297 -7.21 -2.71 5.66
C TYR A 297 -6.21 -3.05 4.55
N HIS A 298 -6.65 -3.39 3.33
CA HIS A 298 -5.78 -3.71 2.18
C HIS A 298 -6.09 -2.89 0.91
N ALA A 299 -5.11 -2.81 0.00
CA ALA A 299 -5.25 -2.13 -1.30
C ALA A 299 -6.29 -2.74 -2.25
N ILE A 300 -6.65 -4.01 -2.04
CA ILE A 300 -7.69 -4.71 -2.79
C ILE A 300 -9.12 -4.37 -2.34
N ASP A 301 -9.28 -3.70 -1.20
CA ASP A 301 -10.60 -3.38 -0.60
C ASP A 301 -11.36 -2.30 -1.39
N THR A 302 -11.04 -2.09 -2.66
CA THR A 302 -11.73 -1.19 -3.59
C THR A 302 -12.90 -1.87 -4.30
N LEU A 303 -13.10 -3.17 -4.07
CA LEU A 303 -14.23 -3.95 -4.57
C LEU A 303 -15.51 -3.70 -3.75
N PHE A 304 -15.36 -3.53 -2.44
CA PHE A 304 -16.46 -3.34 -1.46
C PHE A 304 -17.58 -4.37 -1.63
N HIS A 305 -17.21 -5.64 -1.81
CA HIS A 305 -18.14 -6.68 -2.22
C HIS A 305 -19.32 -6.75 -1.23
N THR A 306 -20.54 -6.88 -1.74
CA THR A 306 -21.80 -6.85 -0.96
C THR A 306 -21.91 -7.79 0.25
N ASP A 307 -21.05 -8.81 0.36
CA ASP A 307 -21.02 -9.78 1.46
C ASP A 307 -19.76 -9.67 2.33
N GLU A 308 -19.01 -8.56 2.22
CA GLU A 308 -17.81 -8.26 2.99
C GLU A 308 -18.01 -7.22 4.09
N MET A 309 -17.05 -7.19 5.02
CA MET A 309 -17.03 -6.24 6.13
C MET A 309 -16.88 -4.78 5.68
N ASN A 310 -16.26 -4.55 4.52
CA ASN A 310 -15.96 -3.24 3.97
C ASN A 310 -17.05 -2.71 3.01
N THR A 311 -18.16 -3.44 2.79
CA THR A 311 -19.28 -2.99 1.92
C THR A 311 -19.73 -1.56 2.25
N SER A 312 -19.66 -1.19 3.54
CA SER A 312 -20.06 0.13 4.02
C SER A 312 -19.14 1.28 3.63
N ASN A 313 -17.95 0.96 3.13
CA ASN A 313 -16.97 1.92 2.65
C ASN A 313 -17.19 2.34 1.20
N PHE A 314 -18.08 1.67 0.44
CA PHE A 314 -18.41 2.08 -0.91
C PHE A 314 -19.00 3.50 -0.93
N THR A 315 -18.48 4.32 -1.84
CA THR A 315 -18.98 5.66 -2.15
C THR A 315 -19.27 5.74 -3.64
N GLY A 316 -20.53 5.95 -4.00
CA GLY A 316 -20.95 6.25 -5.37
C GLY A 316 -20.57 7.67 -5.81
N GLY A 317 -20.91 8.00 -7.06
CA GLY A 317 -20.64 9.31 -7.64
C GLY A 317 -19.41 9.27 -8.52
N GLY A 318 -19.55 8.71 -9.71
CA GLY A 318 -18.46 8.60 -10.67
C GLY A 318 -18.92 8.73 -12.13
N ALA A 319 -17.98 9.10 -12.99
CA ALA A 319 -18.23 9.31 -14.41
C ALA A 319 -17.06 8.85 -15.28
N LEU A 320 -17.36 8.44 -16.51
CA LEU A 320 -16.39 8.31 -17.59
C LEU A 320 -16.49 9.55 -18.47
N LYS A 321 -15.36 10.20 -18.74
CA LYS A 321 -15.30 11.47 -19.46
C LYS A 321 -14.15 11.49 -20.46
N VAL A 322 -14.24 12.41 -21.42
CA VAL A 322 -13.23 12.62 -22.45
C VAL A 322 -12.75 14.07 -22.42
N LEU A 323 -11.45 14.25 -22.28
CA LEU A 323 -10.74 15.53 -22.35
C LEU A 323 -10.15 15.73 -23.74
N ASP A 324 -10.50 16.82 -24.40
CA ASP A 324 -9.77 17.32 -25.56
C ASP A 324 -8.79 18.40 -25.09
N VAL A 325 -7.49 18.09 -25.08
CA VAL A 325 -6.44 19.01 -24.62
C VAL A 325 -6.24 20.16 -25.62
N ALA A 326 -6.43 19.91 -26.92
CA ALA A 326 -6.23 20.92 -27.95
C ALA A 326 -7.36 21.96 -27.94
N ALA A 327 -8.61 21.51 -27.74
CA ALA A 327 -9.78 22.38 -27.63
C ALA A 327 -10.01 22.92 -26.22
N GLY A 328 -9.44 22.30 -25.19
CA GLY A 328 -9.66 22.66 -23.79
C GLY A 328 -11.07 22.32 -23.28
N SER A 329 -11.71 21.29 -23.86
CA SER A 329 -13.09 20.92 -23.57
C SER A 329 -13.20 19.52 -22.96
N VAL A 330 -14.22 19.30 -22.13
CA VAL A 330 -14.54 18.00 -21.54
C VAL A 330 -15.96 17.59 -21.90
N ARG A 331 -16.16 16.32 -22.27
CA ARG A 331 -17.50 15.72 -22.46
C ARG A 331 -17.68 14.48 -21.60
N THR A 332 -18.90 14.28 -21.11
CA THR A 332 -19.28 13.11 -20.31
C THR A 332 -19.81 11.98 -21.20
N LEU A 333 -19.34 10.74 -20.99
CA LEU A 333 -19.83 9.53 -21.65
C LEU A 333 -20.90 8.82 -20.81
N LEU A 334 -20.59 8.65 -19.53
CA LEU A 334 -21.42 7.98 -18.53
C LEU A 334 -21.23 8.71 -17.21
N GLU A 335 -22.32 8.96 -16.49
CA GLU A 335 -22.28 9.52 -15.15
C GLU A 335 -23.34 8.85 -14.28
N SER A 336 -22.95 8.49 -13.07
CA SER A 336 -23.87 7.91 -12.08
C SER A 336 -23.66 8.59 -10.73
N LYS A 337 -24.78 9.01 -10.14
CA LYS A 337 -24.79 9.63 -8.81
C LYS A 337 -24.51 8.61 -7.69
N ASP A 338 -25.06 7.40 -7.84
CA ASP A 338 -24.99 6.36 -6.82
C ASP A 338 -24.00 5.24 -7.17
N GLY A 339 -23.66 5.12 -8.46
CA GLY A 339 -22.76 4.12 -8.99
C GLY A 339 -21.35 4.63 -9.23
N LEU A 340 -20.47 3.71 -9.63
CA LEU A 340 -19.07 3.99 -9.88
C LEU A 340 -18.54 3.19 -11.08
N PRO A 341 -18.30 3.81 -12.25
CA PRO A 341 -17.52 3.19 -13.31
C PRO A 341 -16.02 3.26 -12.97
N ARG A 342 -15.26 2.25 -13.38
CA ARG A 342 -13.81 2.15 -13.14
C ARG A 342 -13.10 1.27 -14.17
N ASP A 343 -11.78 1.35 -14.18
CA ASP A 343 -10.86 0.55 -14.98
C ASP A 343 -11.27 0.47 -16.47
N PRO A 344 -11.54 1.60 -17.16
CA PRO A 344 -11.86 1.56 -18.58
C PRO A 344 -10.65 1.11 -19.41
N GLU A 345 -10.89 0.49 -20.56
CA GLU A 345 -9.85 0.15 -21.55
C GLU A 345 -10.40 0.44 -22.96
N VAL A 346 -9.61 1.16 -23.77
CA VAL A 346 -9.95 1.50 -25.17
C VAL A 346 -9.65 0.31 -26.09
N HIS A 347 -10.64 -0.06 -26.91
CA HIS A 347 -10.52 -1.10 -27.92
C HIS A 347 -9.51 -0.69 -29.02
N PHE A 348 -8.91 -1.67 -29.72
CA PHE A 348 -7.87 -1.40 -30.73
C PHE A 348 -8.31 -0.50 -31.89
N ASP A 349 -9.61 -0.43 -32.18
CA ASP A 349 -10.16 0.46 -33.21
C ASP A 349 -10.34 1.92 -32.76
N GLY A 350 -10.14 2.23 -31.48
CA GLY A 350 -10.33 3.56 -30.91
C GLY A 350 -11.79 4.02 -30.84
N LYS A 351 -12.77 3.12 -31.01
CA LYS A 351 -14.21 3.45 -31.08
C LYS A 351 -15.03 2.95 -29.91
N ARG A 352 -14.56 1.95 -29.18
CA ARG A 352 -15.29 1.33 -28.06
C ARG A 352 -14.43 1.25 -26.82
N ILE A 353 -15.09 1.16 -25.67
CA ILE A 353 -14.46 0.93 -24.38
C ILE A 353 -15.12 -0.24 -23.65
N VAL A 354 -14.32 -1.00 -22.92
CA VAL A 354 -14.78 -1.95 -21.90
C VAL A 354 -14.44 -1.36 -20.53
N PHE A 355 -15.27 -1.58 -19.52
CA PHE A 355 -15.06 -1.03 -18.18
C PHE A 355 -15.83 -1.83 -17.13
N ALA A 356 -15.45 -1.69 -15.86
CA ALA A 356 -16.24 -2.22 -14.75
C ALA A 356 -17.23 -1.17 -14.23
N PHE A 357 -18.45 -1.56 -13.90
CA PHE A 357 -19.44 -0.65 -13.34
C PHE A 357 -20.28 -1.32 -12.26
N ARG A 358 -20.39 -0.64 -11.13
CA ARG A 358 -21.29 -0.96 -10.03
C ARG A 358 -22.37 0.12 -9.97
N LYS A 359 -23.64 -0.26 -10.00
CA LYS A 359 -24.76 0.71 -10.10
C LYS A 359 -25.03 1.46 -8.81
N ASP A 360 -24.88 0.79 -7.67
CA ASP A 360 -25.05 1.36 -6.34
C ASP A 360 -24.42 0.46 -5.25
N ARG A 361 -24.63 0.81 -3.98
CA ARG A 361 -24.06 0.09 -2.83
C ARG A 361 -24.56 -1.34 -2.66
N ASN A 362 -25.74 -1.68 -3.15
CA ASN A 362 -26.33 -3.02 -3.06
C ASN A 362 -25.99 -3.89 -4.27
N ASP A 363 -25.37 -3.32 -5.30
CA ASP A 363 -24.85 -4.03 -6.47
C ASP A 363 -23.40 -4.46 -6.26
N ASP A 364 -22.85 -5.32 -7.11
CA ASP A 364 -21.42 -5.61 -7.20
C ASP A 364 -20.88 -5.10 -8.56
N TYR A 365 -19.56 -5.13 -8.79
CA TYR A 365 -19.02 -4.71 -10.09
C TYR A 365 -19.30 -5.77 -11.16
N HIS A 366 -19.76 -5.30 -12.33
CA HIS A 366 -19.92 -6.12 -13.53
C HIS A 366 -19.18 -5.49 -14.72
N ILE A 367 -18.88 -6.28 -15.75
CA ILE A 367 -18.23 -5.80 -16.97
C ILE A 367 -19.26 -5.22 -17.93
N TYR A 368 -18.96 -4.07 -18.51
CA TYR A 368 -19.76 -3.37 -19.51
C TYR A 368 -18.90 -2.98 -20.71
N GLU A 369 -19.55 -2.87 -21.87
CA GLU A 369 -18.98 -2.29 -23.08
C GLU A 369 -19.85 -1.11 -23.56
N MET A 370 -19.24 -0.06 -24.11
CA MET A 370 -19.96 1.01 -24.79
C MET A 370 -19.18 1.65 -25.94
N ASP A 371 -19.90 2.32 -26.84
CA ASP A 371 -19.32 3.13 -27.92
C ASP A 371 -18.86 4.50 -27.39
N LEU A 372 -17.71 4.98 -27.84
CA LEU A 372 -17.15 6.28 -27.50
C LEU A 372 -17.93 7.45 -28.12
N ALA A 373 -18.70 7.22 -29.18
CA ALA A 373 -19.69 8.16 -29.70
C ALA A 373 -20.86 8.40 -28.72
N GLY A 374 -21.01 7.53 -27.70
CA GLY A 374 -22.07 7.57 -26.70
C GLY A 374 -23.12 6.49 -26.90
N GLY A 375 -24.11 6.47 -26.02
CA GLY A 375 -25.17 5.44 -25.99
C GLY A 375 -25.24 4.74 -24.64
N GLN A 376 -26.19 3.82 -24.50
CA GLN A 376 -26.35 3.03 -23.27
C GLN A 376 -25.29 1.91 -23.21
N PRO A 377 -24.60 1.74 -22.08
CA PRO A 377 -23.63 0.67 -21.94
C PRO A 377 -24.30 -0.71 -21.90
N ARG A 378 -23.66 -1.70 -22.51
CA ARG A 378 -24.10 -3.11 -22.57
C ARG A 378 -23.42 -3.90 -21.46
N GLN A 379 -24.19 -4.41 -20.50
CA GLN A 379 -23.69 -5.31 -19.45
C GLN A 379 -23.35 -6.70 -20.03
N LEU A 380 -22.19 -7.23 -19.67
CA LEU A 380 -21.67 -8.53 -20.15
C LEU A 380 -21.71 -9.62 -19.09
N THR A 381 -21.53 -9.26 -17.81
CA THR A 381 -21.53 -10.22 -16.71
C THR A 381 -22.68 -9.96 -15.72
N PHE A 382 -23.23 -11.02 -15.13
CA PHE A 382 -24.50 -10.96 -14.36
C PHE A 382 -24.47 -11.80 -13.07
N ALA A 383 -23.36 -12.46 -12.76
CA ALA A 383 -23.27 -13.35 -11.61
C ALA A 383 -23.53 -12.63 -10.27
N PRO A 384 -24.51 -13.06 -9.45
CA PRO A 384 -24.81 -12.38 -8.19
C PRO A 384 -23.73 -12.65 -7.12
N GLY A 385 -23.40 -11.63 -6.33
CA GLY A 385 -22.43 -11.73 -5.24
C GLY A 385 -21.04 -12.10 -5.75
N VAL A 386 -20.65 -11.49 -6.87
CA VAL A 386 -19.38 -11.60 -7.59
C VAL A 386 -19.01 -10.19 -8.05
N CYS A 387 -17.74 -9.82 -7.94
CA CYS A 387 -17.21 -8.60 -8.54
C CYS A 387 -16.33 -8.99 -9.73
N ASP A 388 -16.65 -8.47 -10.91
CA ASP A 388 -15.83 -8.54 -12.12
C ASP A 388 -15.30 -7.13 -12.44
N PHE A 389 -13.98 -7.00 -12.63
CA PHE A 389 -13.30 -5.70 -12.74
C PHE A 389 -11.96 -5.81 -13.51
N ASP A 390 -11.26 -4.69 -13.73
CA ASP A 390 -10.03 -4.61 -14.55
C ASP A 390 -10.14 -5.27 -15.94
N PRO A 391 -11.17 -4.98 -16.77
CA PRO A 391 -11.30 -5.63 -18.07
C PRO A 391 -10.29 -5.11 -19.11
N VAL A 392 -9.79 -6.01 -19.94
CA VAL A 392 -8.97 -5.70 -21.12
C VAL A 392 -9.37 -6.51 -22.34
N TYR A 393 -9.25 -5.91 -23.52
CA TYR A 393 -9.44 -6.59 -24.79
C TYR A 393 -8.24 -7.48 -25.13
N LEU A 394 -8.52 -8.68 -25.63
CA LEU A 394 -7.54 -9.62 -26.17
C LEU A 394 -7.44 -9.51 -27.70
N PRO A 395 -6.36 -10.03 -28.34
CA PRO A 395 -6.17 -9.96 -29.79
C PRO A 395 -7.30 -10.57 -30.64
N ASP A 396 -8.12 -11.44 -30.07
CA ASP A 396 -9.28 -12.10 -30.68
C ASP A 396 -10.63 -11.46 -30.33
N ASP A 397 -10.63 -10.25 -29.77
CA ASP A 397 -11.82 -9.50 -29.30
C ASP A 397 -12.53 -10.09 -28.06
N ASP A 398 -12.00 -11.19 -27.51
CA ASP A 398 -12.37 -11.67 -26.19
C ASP A 398 -11.93 -10.67 -25.11
N ILE A 399 -12.52 -10.83 -23.92
CA ILE A 399 -12.28 -9.94 -22.79
C ILE A 399 -11.68 -10.75 -21.65
N LEU A 400 -10.50 -10.32 -21.20
CA LEU A 400 -9.89 -10.76 -19.95
C LEU A 400 -10.30 -9.80 -18.83
N PHE A 401 -10.54 -10.29 -17.62
CA PHE A 401 -10.87 -9.47 -16.46
C PHE A 401 -10.50 -10.19 -15.15
N SER A 402 -10.41 -9.44 -14.07
CA SER A 402 -10.25 -9.97 -12.71
C SER A 402 -11.63 -10.28 -12.11
N SER A 403 -11.77 -11.39 -11.38
CA SER A 403 -13.05 -11.78 -10.80
C SER A 403 -12.96 -12.55 -9.49
N THR A 404 -13.94 -12.34 -8.61
CA THR A 404 -14.13 -13.07 -7.33
C THR A 404 -15.00 -14.34 -7.47
N ARG A 405 -15.22 -14.82 -8.70
CA ARG A 405 -16.02 -16.02 -9.03
C ARG A 405 -15.54 -17.27 -8.33
N GLU A 406 -14.22 -17.48 -8.25
CA GLU A 406 -13.64 -18.51 -7.40
C GLU A 406 -13.69 -18.03 -5.94
N ARG A 407 -14.82 -18.32 -5.25
CA ARG A 407 -15.10 -17.75 -3.93
C ARG A 407 -14.09 -18.21 -2.86
N LYS A 408 -12.99 -17.47 -2.72
CA LYS A 408 -11.91 -17.67 -1.75
C LYS A 408 -11.52 -16.36 -1.07
N TYR A 409 -10.65 -16.45 -0.08
CA TYR A 409 -10.24 -15.34 0.78
C TYR A 409 -8.73 -15.29 0.93
N ASN A 410 -8.18 -14.11 1.17
CA ASN A 410 -6.76 -13.99 1.47
C ASN A 410 -6.44 -14.71 2.78
N GLN A 411 -5.30 -15.40 2.78
CA GLN A 411 -4.86 -16.17 3.94
C GLN A 411 -4.61 -15.25 5.15
N CYS A 412 -4.08 -14.05 4.86
CA CYS A 412 -3.80 -12.98 5.83
C CYS A 412 -5.02 -12.13 6.25
N SER A 413 -6.23 -12.40 5.75
CA SER A 413 -7.38 -11.52 6.03
C SER A 413 -8.73 -12.22 5.91
N GLN A 414 -9.82 -11.46 5.88
CA GLN A 414 -11.17 -11.96 5.59
C GLN A 414 -11.70 -11.42 4.26
N ASP A 415 -10.85 -10.75 3.50
CA ASP A 415 -11.18 -10.14 2.22
C ASP A 415 -11.15 -11.21 1.13
N VAL A 416 -12.12 -11.13 0.23
CA VAL A 416 -12.30 -12.00 -0.92
C VAL A 416 -11.15 -11.78 -1.88
N ALA A 417 -10.66 -12.88 -2.45
CA ALA A 417 -9.63 -12.80 -3.46
C ALA A 417 -10.18 -12.91 -4.87
N ALA A 418 -9.54 -12.22 -5.82
CA ALA A 418 -9.87 -12.25 -7.23
C ALA A 418 -8.74 -12.91 -8.03
N ASN A 419 -9.09 -13.45 -9.18
CA ASN A 419 -8.22 -14.16 -10.10
C ASN A 419 -8.61 -13.81 -11.54
N LEU A 420 -7.82 -14.26 -12.51
CA LEU A 420 -7.99 -13.90 -13.92
C LEU A 420 -9.00 -14.81 -14.61
N PHE A 421 -9.94 -14.18 -15.32
CA PHE A 421 -10.98 -14.83 -16.11
C PHE A 421 -10.99 -14.27 -17.52
N ARG A 422 -11.40 -15.12 -18.47
CA ARG A 422 -11.60 -14.76 -19.86
C ARG A 422 -13.04 -15.08 -20.27
N MET A 423 -13.61 -14.28 -21.16
CA MET A 423 -14.91 -14.53 -21.78
C MET A 423 -14.91 -14.15 -23.27
N GLU A 424 -15.86 -14.73 -24.01
CA GLU A 424 -16.15 -14.30 -25.37
C GLU A 424 -16.71 -12.86 -25.40
N THR A 425 -16.57 -12.18 -26.53
CA THR A 425 -16.99 -10.77 -26.72
C THR A 425 -18.46 -10.47 -26.37
N ASP A 426 -19.33 -11.49 -26.40
CA ASP A 426 -20.75 -11.38 -26.05
C ASP A 426 -21.08 -11.69 -24.58
N GLY A 427 -20.08 -12.06 -23.78
CA GLY A 427 -20.23 -12.46 -22.37
C GLY A 427 -20.42 -13.97 -22.17
N ALA A 428 -20.33 -14.79 -23.21
CA ALA A 428 -20.37 -16.24 -23.09
C ALA A 428 -19.04 -16.82 -22.57
N ASN A 429 -19.13 -18.06 -22.06
CA ASN A 429 -18.00 -18.94 -21.82
C ASN A 429 -16.93 -18.34 -20.88
N ILE A 430 -17.40 -17.68 -19.81
CA ILE A 430 -16.53 -17.16 -18.75
C ILE A 430 -15.76 -18.32 -18.12
N GLU A 431 -14.44 -18.31 -18.23
CA GLU A 431 -13.56 -19.29 -17.60
C GLU A 431 -12.37 -18.66 -16.89
N GLN A 432 -12.02 -19.23 -15.72
CA GLN A 432 -10.79 -18.93 -15.01
C GLN A 432 -9.55 -19.43 -15.76
N ILE A 433 -8.51 -18.59 -15.84
CA ILE A 433 -7.26 -18.86 -16.54
C ILE A 433 -6.01 -18.89 -15.64
N ASP A 434 -6.14 -18.56 -14.36
CA ASP A 434 -5.10 -18.72 -13.34
C ASP A 434 -5.61 -19.55 -12.15
N GLN A 435 -4.72 -20.01 -11.27
CA GLN A 435 -5.08 -20.81 -10.07
C GLN A 435 -4.25 -20.39 -8.85
N ASN A 436 -3.92 -19.09 -8.75
CA ASN A 436 -3.23 -18.58 -7.57
C ASN A 436 -4.11 -18.77 -6.32
N ASN A 437 -3.57 -19.17 -5.17
CA ASN A 437 -4.37 -19.35 -3.95
C ASN A 437 -4.73 -18.02 -3.24
N LEU A 438 -4.28 -16.88 -3.77
CA LEU A 438 -4.52 -15.52 -3.30
C LEU A 438 -5.13 -14.65 -4.41
N PHE A 439 -4.53 -13.50 -4.72
CA PHE A 439 -5.11 -12.41 -5.48
C PHE A 439 -4.25 -12.09 -6.71
N ASP A 440 -4.85 -12.10 -7.90
CA ASP A 440 -4.24 -11.69 -9.17
C ASP A 440 -5.17 -10.64 -9.83
N ASN A 441 -4.62 -9.49 -10.24
CA ASN A 441 -5.41 -8.39 -10.83
C ASN A 441 -4.59 -7.39 -11.68
N GLN A 442 -5.23 -6.29 -12.11
CA GLN A 442 -4.63 -5.19 -12.88
C GLN A 442 -3.91 -5.69 -14.15
N SER A 443 -4.62 -6.51 -14.92
CA SER A 443 -4.09 -7.11 -16.14
C SER A 443 -4.03 -6.10 -17.28
N ILE A 444 -3.00 -6.20 -18.12
CA ILE A 444 -2.87 -5.48 -19.39
C ILE A 444 -2.37 -6.42 -20.48
N LEU A 445 -2.79 -6.17 -21.72
CA LEU A 445 -2.27 -6.89 -22.88
C LEU A 445 -0.95 -6.26 -23.35
N MET A 446 0.08 -7.07 -23.50
CA MET A 446 1.39 -6.69 -24.03
C MET A 446 1.44 -6.74 -25.56
N GLU A 447 2.38 -6.00 -26.16
CA GLU A 447 2.58 -5.94 -27.62
C GLU A 447 3.00 -7.28 -28.25
N ASP A 448 3.51 -8.22 -27.44
CA ASP A 448 3.85 -9.58 -27.86
C ASP A 448 2.69 -10.57 -27.72
N GLY A 449 1.50 -10.10 -27.31
CA GLY A 449 0.30 -10.91 -27.15
C GLY A 449 0.17 -11.60 -25.79
N ARG A 450 1.16 -11.49 -24.90
CA ARG A 450 1.03 -11.96 -23.51
C ARG A 450 0.21 -10.98 -22.67
N VAL A 451 -0.26 -11.46 -21.52
CA VAL A 451 -0.89 -10.66 -20.48
C VAL A 451 0.14 -10.37 -19.40
N LEU A 452 0.24 -9.12 -18.95
CA LEU A 452 0.99 -8.70 -17.75
C LEU A 452 -0.01 -8.39 -16.63
N TYR A 453 0.24 -8.79 -15.40
CA TYR A 453 -0.67 -8.60 -14.26
C TYR A 453 0.08 -8.55 -12.93
N CYS A 454 -0.59 -8.10 -11.86
CA CYS A 454 -0.07 -8.10 -10.50
C CYS A 454 -0.53 -9.37 -9.76
N ARG A 455 0.36 -10.01 -8.99
CA ARG A 455 0.10 -11.22 -8.20
C ARG A 455 0.54 -11.07 -6.76
N TRP A 456 -0.32 -11.50 -5.84
CA TRP A 456 0.00 -11.72 -4.42
C TRP A 456 0.42 -13.17 -4.16
N GLU A 457 1.44 -13.39 -3.33
CA GLU A 457 2.00 -14.74 -3.12
C GLU A 457 2.56 -14.91 -1.69
N TYR A 458 2.16 -15.98 -0.97
CA TYR A 458 2.61 -16.25 0.42
C TYR A 458 3.27 -17.62 0.67
N VAL A 459 3.68 -18.39 -0.35
CA VAL A 459 4.22 -19.75 -0.10
C VAL A 459 5.53 -19.68 0.66
N ASP A 460 5.47 -20.09 1.93
CA ASP A 460 6.57 -20.04 2.90
C ASP A 460 7.27 -18.67 2.95
N ARG A 461 6.52 -17.58 2.76
CA ARG A 461 7.01 -16.19 2.78
C ARG A 461 6.04 -15.22 3.47
N ASN A 462 6.43 -13.95 3.59
CA ASN A 462 5.74 -13.01 4.45
C ASN A 462 4.53 -12.42 3.73
N PHE A 463 3.62 -11.83 4.51
CA PHE A 463 2.50 -11.10 3.93
C PHE A 463 2.98 -9.74 3.42
N GLY A 464 2.60 -9.34 2.21
CA GLY A 464 2.75 -7.96 1.72
C GLY A 464 4.10 -7.55 1.11
N ASP A 465 5.12 -8.40 1.06
CA ASP A 465 6.39 -8.15 0.34
C ASP A 465 6.47 -8.92 -1.00
N ALA A 466 5.32 -9.36 -1.53
CA ALA A 466 5.23 -10.19 -2.72
C ALA A 466 4.02 -9.84 -3.60
N HIS A 467 3.76 -8.55 -3.82
CA HIS A 467 2.85 -8.11 -4.88
C HIS A 467 3.65 -7.72 -6.11
N SER A 468 3.95 -8.72 -6.91
CA SER A 468 4.91 -8.65 -8.01
C SER A 468 4.22 -8.68 -9.37
N LEU A 469 4.96 -8.31 -10.42
CA LEU A 469 4.46 -8.32 -11.79
C LEU A 469 4.75 -9.68 -12.44
N TRP A 470 3.75 -10.26 -13.09
CA TRP A 470 3.81 -11.57 -13.74
C TRP A 470 3.24 -11.50 -15.15
N THR A 471 3.58 -12.47 -15.99
CA THR A 471 3.01 -12.63 -17.33
C THR A 471 2.41 -14.01 -17.52
N CYS A 472 1.43 -14.14 -18.41
CA CYS A 472 0.91 -15.40 -18.93
C CYS A 472 0.45 -15.25 -20.38
N ASN A 473 0.13 -16.37 -21.04
CA ASN A 473 -0.58 -16.36 -22.31
C ASN A 473 -2.08 -16.10 -22.07
N PRO A 474 -2.82 -15.57 -23.06
CA PRO A 474 -4.27 -15.34 -22.95
C PRO A 474 -5.14 -16.58 -22.70
N ASP A 475 -4.59 -17.79 -22.78
CA ASP A 475 -5.27 -19.06 -22.48
C ASP A 475 -4.96 -19.60 -21.07
N GLY A 476 -4.21 -18.83 -20.26
CA GLY A 476 -3.79 -19.21 -18.92
C GLY A 476 -2.51 -20.02 -18.83
N THR A 477 -1.85 -20.33 -19.94
CA THR A 477 -0.59 -21.08 -19.92
C THR A 477 0.62 -20.15 -19.70
N ASN A 478 1.74 -20.72 -19.28
CA ASN A 478 3.05 -20.06 -19.19
C ASN A 478 3.11 -18.88 -18.21
N HIS A 479 2.50 -19.04 -17.02
CA HIS A 479 2.65 -18.07 -15.93
C HIS A 479 4.12 -17.94 -15.50
N ALA A 480 4.68 -16.74 -15.60
CA ALA A 480 6.07 -16.46 -15.30
C ALA A 480 6.26 -15.10 -14.65
N ILE A 481 7.20 -15.01 -13.70
CA ILE A 481 7.58 -13.75 -13.08
C ILE A 481 8.11 -12.77 -14.13
N TYR A 482 7.69 -11.51 -14.03
CA TYR A 482 8.23 -10.39 -14.79
C TYR A 482 9.19 -9.56 -13.91
N TRP A 483 8.73 -9.14 -12.72
CA TRP A 483 9.58 -8.40 -11.77
C TRP A 483 9.04 -8.47 -10.33
N GLY A 484 9.95 -8.62 -9.37
CA GLY A 484 9.77 -8.23 -7.97
C GLY A 484 9.32 -9.33 -7.00
N ASN A 485 9.43 -10.60 -7.36
CA ASN A 485 8.96 -11.67 -6.47
C ASN A 485 9.80 -11.78 -5.19
N ASN A 486 11.08 -11.41 -5.22
CA ASN A 486 11.97 -11.44 -4.05
C ASN A 486 12.35 -10.03 -3.60
N THR A 487 11.50 -9.05 -3.88
CA THR A 487 11.70 -7.64 -3.49
C THR A 487 10.98 -7.33 -2.19
N ALA A 488 11.71 -7.09 -1.10
CA ALA A 488 11.14 -6.81 0.22
C ALA A 488 10.41 -5.45 0.31
N SER A 489 10.78 -4.48 -0.54
CA SER A 489 10.10 -3.20 -0.67
C SER A 489 10.30 -2.65 -2.08
N PRO A 490 9.28 -2.09 -2.76
CA PRO A 490 7.96 -1.69 -2.26
C PRO A 490 7.07 -2.87 -1.88
N GLY A 491 5.98 -2.60 -1.14
CA GLY A 491 4.98 -3.64 -0.85
C GLY A 491 4.22 -4.10 -2.10
N ALA A 492 4.09 -3.22 -3.11
CA ALA A 492 3.48 -3.59 -4.38
C ALA A 492 3.98 -2.81 -5.60
N ALA A 493 4.04 -3.51 -6.74
CA ALA A 493 4.05 -2.91 -8.07
C ALA A 493 2.66 -3.03 -8.69
N LEU A 494 1.97 -1.88 -8.81
CA LEU A 494 0.56 -1.77 -9.19
C LEU A 494 0.40 -1.06 -10.53
N ALA A 495 -0.73 -1.27 -11.20
CA ALA A 495 -1.15 -0.55 -12.41
C ALA A 495 -0.03 -0.46 -13.48
N ALA A 496 0.66 -1.57 -13.71
CA ALA A 496 1.76 -1.61 -14.67
C ALA A 496 1.25 -1.51 -16.11
N ARG A 497 1.96 -0.75 -16.95
CA ARG A 497 1.71 -0.64 -18.39
C ARG A 497 3.03 -0.78 -19.15
N GLN A 498 3.05 -1.59 -20.21
CA GLN A 498 4.22 -1.75 -21.07
C GLN A 498 4.52 -0.44 -21.81
N ILE A 499 5.79 -0.06 -21.86
CA ILE A 499 6.27 1.05 -22.69
C ILE A 499 6.36 0.55 -24.15
N PRO A 500 5.65 1.19 -25.11
CA PRO A 500 5.58 0.72 -26.49
C PRO A 500 6.95 0.50 -27.14
N GLY A 501 7.11 -0.59 -27.89
CA GLY A 501 8.34 -0.97 -28.57
C GLY A 501 9.45 -1.53 -27.67
N THR A 502 9.18 -1.76 -26.38
CA THR A 502 10.19 -2.20 -25.41
C THR A 502 9.65 -3.30 -24.49
N ASN A 503 10.54 -3.95 -23.73
CA ASN A 503 10.16 -4.81 -22.61
C ASN A 503 10.18 -4.05 -21.27
N HIS A 504 10.02 -2.73 -21.27
CA HIS A 504 9.98 -1.94 -20.04
C HIS A 504 8.54 -1.68 -19.62
N VAL A 505 8.32 -1.40 -18.35
CA VAL A 505 7.01 -0.98 -17.83
C VAL A 505 7.11 0.29 -17.00
N VAL A 506 6.05 1.09 -17.03
CA VAL A 506 5.76 2.08 -16.00
C VAL A 506 4.75 1.49 -15.03
N CYS A 507 4.92 1.73 -13.73
CA CYS A 507 4.00 1.23 -12.69
C CYS A 507 3.94 2.17 -11.49
N ILE A 508 3.11 1.82 -10.51
CA ILE A 508 3.03 2.48 -9.20
C ILE A 508 3.63 1.59 -8.12
N PHE A 509 4.66 2.08 -7.43
CA PHE A 509 5.14 1.52 -6.18
C PHE A 509 4.26 1.97 -5.03
N GLY A 510 3.44 1.03 -4.56
CA GLY A 510 2.43 1.25 -3.51
C GLY A 510 2.70 0.44 -2.24
N PRO A 511 1.98 0.78 -1.16
CA PRO A 511 1.96 0.00 0.08
C PRO A 511 0.98 -1.20 0.01
N HIS A 512 1.11 -2.14 0.94
CA HIS A 512 0.20 -3.28 1.09
C HIS A 512 -1.12 -2.89 1.81
N HIS A 513 -1.03 -2.11 2.89
CA HIS A 513 -2.17 -1.69 3.74
C HIS A 513 -2.62 -0.24 3.47
N PHE A 514 -2.92 0.10 2.22
CA PHE A 514 -3.48 1.41 1.89
C PHE A 514 -4.30 1.36 0.59
N ARG A 515 -4.35 2.44 -0.18
CA ARG A 515 -4.98 2.55 -1.50
C ARG A 515 -3.98 2.18 -2.61
N LEU A 516 -4.50 2.02 -3.83
CA LEU A 516 -3.74 1.77 -5.07
C LEU A 516 -3.01 3.03 -5.59
N GLU A 517 -2.28 3.73 -4.71
CA GLU A 517 -1.58 4.99 -5.00
C GLU A 517 -0.23 5.03 -4.27
N GLY A 518 0.76 5.67 -4.89
CA GLY A 518 2.13 5.66 -4.36
C GLY A 518 3.12 6.48 -5.20
N ALA A 519 4.34 5.98 -5.34
CA ALA A 519 5.35 6.56 -6.22
C ALA A 519 5.23 5.97 -7.63
N MET A 520 5.45 6.75 -8.68
CA MET A 520 5.55 6.20 -10.04
C MET A 520 6.96 5.63 -10.25
N ALA A 521 7.12 4.55 -11.01
CA ALA A 521 8.42 3.95 -11.30
C ALA A 521 8.51 3.41 -12.74
N LEU A 522 9.72 3.38 -13.29
CA LEU A 522 10.08 2.68 -14.53
C LEU A 522 10.91 1.44 -14.21
N ILE A 523 10.56 0.32 -14.82
CA ILE A 523 11.23 -0.97 -14.64
C ILE A 523 11.71 -1.49 -16.00
N ASP A 524 12.99 -1.89 -16.03
CA ASP A 524 13.58 -2.72 -17.07
C ASP A 524 13.94 -4.08 -16.46
N PRO A 525 13.15 -5.14 -16.75
CA PRO A 525 13.41 -6.46 -16.20
C PRO A 525 14.72 -7.07 -16.72
N THR A 526 15.31 -6.55 -17.81
CA THR A 526 16.58 -7.06 -18.36
C THR A 526 17.80 -6.64 -17.54
N LEU A 527 17.67 -5.60 -16.70
CA LEU A 527 18.71 -5.19 -15.74
C LEU A 527 18.63 -5.96 -14.43
N GLY A 528 17.44 -6.45 -14.07
CA GLY A 528 17.20 -7.22 -12.86
C GLY A 528 15.72 -7.54 -12.71
N ILE A 529 15.41 -8.79 -12.35
CA ILE A 529 14.03 -9.25 -12.12
C ILE A 529 13.55 -9.04 -10.68
N ASP A 530 14.44 -8.61 -9.78
CA ASP A 530 14.15 -8.31 -8.37
C ASP A 530 14.97 -7.07 -7.98
N GLY A 531 14.58 -6.41 -6.89
CA GLY A 531 15.38 -5.35 -6.28
C GLY A 531 15.49 -4.04 -7.09
N PRO A 532 16.36 -3.12 -6.62
CA PRO A 532 16.57 -1.81 -7.23
C PRO A 532 17.26 -1.88 -8.61
N GLU A 533 17.92 -2.98 -8.95
CA GLU A 533 18.68 -3.16 -10.18
C GLU A 533 17.81 -3.00 -11.44
N GLY A 534 16.60 -3.57 -11.41
CA GLY A 534 15.60 -3.43 -12.47
C GLY A 534 14.91 -2.06 -12.51
N VAL A 535 15.08 -1.21 -11.49
CA VAL A 535 14.37 0.07 -11.39
C VAL A 535 15.18 1.17 -12.04
N MET A 536 14.69 1.71 -13.15
CA MET A 536 15.37 2.78 -13.89
C MET A 536 15.19 4.13 -13.18
N GLN A 537 13.94 4.51 -12.90
CA GLN A 537 13.58 5.82 -12.37
C GLN A 537 12.37 5.70 -11.44
N VAL A 538 12.28 6.61 -10.45
CA VAL A 538 11.14 6.73 -9.52
C VAL A 538 10.77 8.21 -9.40
N TRP A 539 9.48 8.50 -9.22
CA TRP A 539 8.97 9.83 -8.89
C TRP A 539 8.18 9.76 -7.58
N PRO A 540 8.57 10.54 -6.56
CA PRO A 540 9.78 11.38 -6.49
C PRO A 540 11.09 10.58 -6.44
N ALA A 541 12.20 11.15 -6.93
CA ALA A 541 13.46 10.42 -7.16
C ALA A 541 14.08 9.84 -5.89
N GLU A 542 13.94 10.51 -4.75
CA GLU A 542 14.47 10.09 -3.46
C GLU A 542 13.86 8.76 -2.97
N TRP A 543 12.71 8.35 -3.50
CA TRP A 543 12.04 7.10 -3.12
C TRP A 543 12.69 5.87 -3.74
N LYS A 544 13.54 6.02 -4.76
CA LYS A 544 14.30 4.90 -5.32
C LYS A 544 15.15 4.19 -4.27
N ALA A 545 15.70 4.93 -3.30
CA ALA A 545 16.52 4.38 -2.21
C ALA A 545 15.73 3.47 -1.23
N ARG A 546 14.40 3.41 -1.34
CA ARG A 546 13.55 2.51 -0.53
C ARG A 546 13.35 1.13 -1.16
N VAL A 547 13.63 0.99 -2.45
CA VAL A 547 13.53 -0.30 -3.16
C VAL A 547 14.67 -1.20 -2.74
N ARG A 548 14.36 -2.40 -2.23
CA ARG A 548 15.37 -3.32 -1.68
C ARG A 548 14.87 -4.76 -1.62
N VAL A 549 15.80 -5.70 -1.63
CA VAL A 549 15.55 -7.15 -1.48
C VAL A 549 15.71 -7.65 -0.05
N ASP A 550 16.40 -6.87 0.80
CA ASP A 550 16.81 -7.24 2.14
C ASP A 550 16.36 -6.24 3.21
N GLY A 551 16.69 -6.56 4.47
CA GLY A 551 16.39 -5.72 5.63
C GLY A 551 15.05 -6.03 6.31
N PRO A 552 14.60 -5.16 7.22
CA PRO A 552 13.36 -5.38 7.95
C PRO A 552 12.16 -5.29 7.00
N PHE A 553 11.16 -6.12 7.30
CA PHE A 553 9.86 -6.13 6.64
C PHE A 553 9.28 -4.71 6.51
N ASP A 554 8.92 -4.33 5.28
CA ASP A 554 8.48 -2.97 4.95
C ASP A 554 7.57 -2.94 3.71
N CYS A 555 6.35 -3.44 3.92
CA CYS A 555 5.31 -3.45 2.91
C CYS A 555 4.58 -2.11 2.75
N ASP A 556 4.76 -1.14 3.67
CA ASP A 556 3.90 0.07 3.73
C ASP A 556 4.63 1.40 3.59
N SER A 557 5.97 1.44 3.52
CA SER A 557 6.73 2.71 3.49
C SER A 557 6.29 3.68 2.38
N PHE A 558 5.88 3.18 1.22
CA PHE A 558 5.43 3.99 0.10
C PHE A 558 4.12 4.76 0.36
N GLN A 559 3.39 4.44 1.44
CA GLN A 559 2.28 5.28 1.93
C GLN A 559 2.76 6.72 2.28
N GLY A 560 4.03 6.86 2.68
CA GLY A 560 4.63 8.15 3.08
C GLY A 560 4.90 9.11 1.92
N VAL A 561 4.68 8.72 0.67
CA VAL A 561 4.77 9.60 -0.50
C VAL A 561 3.74 10.74 -0.33
N ARG A 562 4.22 11.99 -0.26
CA ARG A 562 3.39 13.17 0.03
C ARG A 562 2.46 13.56 -1.11
N VAL A 563 2.96 13.48 -2.34
CA VAL A 563 2.20 13.73 -3.57
C VAL A 563 2.19 12.42 -4.34
N LYS A 564 1.04 11.74 -4.32
CA LYS A 564 0.90 10.39 -4.85
C LYS A 564 0.52 10.38 -6.31
N TYR A 565 0.87 9.27 -6.96
CA TYR A 565 0.59 8.95 -8.35
C TYR A 565 -0.26 7.68 -8.41
N ALA A 566 -1.10 7.60 -9.44
CA ALA A 566 -1.95 6.48 -9.80
C ALA A 566 -2.07 6.38 -11.33
N ASP A 567 -2.41 5.19 -11.81
CA ASP A 567 -2.84 4.90 -13.18
C ASP A 567 -1.95 5.53 -14.29
N PRO A 568 -0.65 5.21 -14.34
CA PRO A 568 0.24 5.74 -15.35
C PRO A 568 -0.04 5.10 -16.72
N TYR A 569 -0.01 5.90 -17.79
CA TYR A 569 -0.16 5.45 -19.16
C TYR A 569 1.00 5.99 -20.02
N PRO A 570 1.85 5.11 -20.59
CA PRO A 570 2.97 5.54 -21.44
C PRO A 570 2.48 6.04 -22.80
N LEU A 571 3.03 7.17 -23.25
CA LEU A 571 2.71 7.77 -24.54
C LEU A 571 3.77 7.42 -25.59
N ALA A 572 3.33 7.11 -26.80
CA ALA A 572 4.16 6.93 -27.97
C ALA A 572 3.32 7.17 -29.24
N ARG A 573 3.96 7.53 -30.35
CA ARG A 573 3.30 7.61 -31.65
C ARG A 573 3.04 6.19 -32.17
N GLU A 574 1.80 5.89 -32.52
CA GLU A 574 1.34 4.50 -32.77
C GLU A 574 2.07 3.76 -33.91
N ASN A 575 2.59 4.49 -34.91
CA ASN A 575 3.17 3.88 -36.12
C ASN A 575 4.65 3.53 -35.99
N ASP A 576 5.40 4.23 -35.14
CA ASP A 576 6.86 4.09 -35.03
C ASP A 576 7.40 4.19 -33.60
N ASN A 577 6.52 4.22 -32.60
CA ASN A 577 6.84 4.36 -31.19
C ASN A 577 7.67 5.61 -30.85
N ALA A 578 7.59 6.66 -31.68
CA ALA A 578 8.29 7.91 -31.40
C ALA A 578 7.86 8.50 -30.04
N GLY A 579 8.84 8.86 -29.22
CA GLY A 579 8.62 9.39 -27.86
C GLY A 579 8.39 8.33 -26.77
N ALA A 580 8.35 7.04 -27.12
CA ALA A 580 8.16 5.96 -26.15
C ALA A 580 9.19 6.03 -25.00
N GLY A 581 8.71 5.78 -23.78
CA GLY A 581 9.52 5.73 -22.56
C GLY A 581 9.92 7.09 -22.00
N LYS A 582 9.44 8.21 -22.58
CA LYS A 582 9.80 9.56 -22.14
C LYS A 582 8.65 10.38 -21.58
N TYR A 583 7.41 10.12 -22.03
CA TYR A 583 6.22 10.89 -21.67
C TYR A 583 5.09 9.97 -21.20
N PHE A 584 4.38 10.38 -20.15
CA PHE A 584 3.34 9.58 -19.49
C PHE A 584 2.13 10.46 -19.13
N LEU A 585 0.93 9.94 -19.34
CA LEU A 585 -0.26 10.46 -18.65
C LEU A 585 -0.35 9.79 -17.29
N VAL A 586 -0.64 10.56 -16.25
CA VAL A 586 -0.69 10.03 -14.88
C VAL A 586 -1.76 10.75 -14.07
N ALA A 587 -2.52 10.01 -13.28
CA ALA A 587 -3.33 10.60 -12.23
C ALA A 587 -2.38 10.99 -11.07
N ARG A 588 -2.35 12.27 -10.69
CA ARG A 588 -1.47 12.75 -9.63
C ARG A 588 -2.20 13.73 -8.72
N MET A 589 -1.93 13.64 -7.42
CA MET A 589 -2.43 14.63 -6.46
C MET A 589 -1.99 16.06 -6.86
N THR A 590 -2.93 17.00 -6.85
CA THR A 590 -2.67 18.42 -7.19
C THR A 590 -1.80 19.14 -6.15
N ARG A 591 -1.88 18.67 -4.91
CA ARG A 591 -1.10 19.11 -3.74
C ARG A 591 -1.11 17.97 -2.72
N PRO A 592 -0.23 17.97 -1.70
CA PRO A 592 -0.35 17.02 -0.60
C PRO A 592 -1.77 17.01 -0.03
N ASP A 593 -2.34 15.82 0.13
CA ASP A 593 -3.72 15.57 0.59
C ASP A 593 -4.82 16.19 -0.29
N GLY A 594 -4.48 16.68 -1.49
CA GLY A 594 -5.41 17.20 -2.48
C GLY A 594 -6.01 16.11 -3.38
N PRO A 595 -7.04 16.46 -4.16
CA PRO A 595 -7.61 15.55 -5.14
C PRO A 595 -6.62 15.29 -6.30
N PHE A 596 -6.87 14.21 -7.03
CA PHE A 596 -6.10 13.83 -8.21
C PHE A 596 -6.55 14.62 -9.44
N GLY A 597 -5.59 15.03 -10.27
CA GLY A 597 -5.81 15.56 -11.61
C GLY A 597 -5.03 14.75 -12.66
N ILE A 598 -5.27 15.03 -13.93
CA ILE A 598 -4.53 14.41 -15.04
C ILE A 598 -3.29 15.24 -15.38
N TYR A 599 -2.12 14.61 -15.31
CA TYR A 599 -0.82 15.23 -15.57
C TYR A 599 -0.13 14.59 -16.76
N LEU A 600 0.59 15.41 -17.52
CA LEU A 600 1.69 14.97 -18.37
C LEU A 600 2.97 14.96 -17.53
N VAL A 601 3.60 13.80 -17.36
CA VAL A 601 4.87 13.62 -16.65
C VAL A 601 5.91 13.13 -17.64
N ASP A 602 7.15 13.62 -17.52
CA ASP A 602 8.27 13.14 -18.32
C ASP A 602 9.50 12.70 -17.50
N VAL A 603 10.44 12.05 -18.19
CA VAL A 603 11.72 11.60 -17.62
C VAL A 603 12.69 12.74 -17.33
N PHE A 604 12.49 13.92 -17.91
CA PHE A 604 13.37 15.08 -17.76
C PHE A 604 13.11 15.85 -16.46
N GLY A 605 11.91 15.69 -15.89
CA GLY A 605 11.51 16.26 -14.60
C GLY A 605 10.29 17.20 -14.69
N ASN A 606 9.66 17.36 -15.85
CA ASN A 606 8.46 18.18 -15.98
C ASN A 606 7.22 17.40 -15.54
N GLN A 607 6.29 18.11 -14.90
CA GLN A 607 5.00 17.58 -14.44
C GLN A 607 3.92 18.65 -14.67
N THR A 608 3.16 18.50 -15.74
CA THR A 608 2.23 19.54 -16.23
C THR A 608 0.79 19.12 -16.04
N LEU A 609 0.02 19.89 -15.27
CA LEU A 609 -1.41 19.67 -15.12
C LEU A 609 -2.15 19.94 -16.44
N LEU A 610 -2.79 18.90 -16.98
CA LEU A 610 -3.62 18.98 -18.19
C LEU A 610 -5.05 19.36 -17.82
N HIS A 611 -5.64 18.65 -16.86
CA HIS A 611 -7.01 18.85 -16.42
C HIS A 611 -7.21 18.44 -14.96
N PHE A 612 -8.12 19.13 -14.29
CA PHE A 612 -8.55 18.82 -12.94
C PHE A 612 -10.01 19.23 -12.76
N GLU A 613 -10.78 18.34 -12.15
CA GLU A 613 -12.10 18.59 -11.62
C GLU A 613 -12.32 17.77 -10.34
N GLU A 614 -13.21 18.25 -9.46
CA GLU A 614 -13.66 17.49 -8.29
C GLU A 614 -14.62 16.36 -8.72
N PRO A 615 -14.63 15.21 -8.04
CA PRO A 615 -13.88 14.89 -6.83
C PRO A 615 -12.47 14.31 -7.06
N GLY A 616 -12.04 14.19 -8.32
CA GLY A 616 -10.72 13.71 -8.73
C GLY A 616 -10.76 12.99 -10.08
N CYS A 617 -9.64 13.00 -10.81
CA CYS A 617 -9.49 12.38 -12.14
C CYS A 617 -8.48 11.22 -12.11
N TYR A 618 -8.84 10.07 -12.68
CA TYR A 618 -8.10 8.79 -12.66
C TYR A 618 -8.13 8.12 -14.04
N ASP A 619 -7.38 7.02 -14.21
CA ASP A 619 -7.37 6.18 -15.42
C ASP A 619 -7.16 6.93 -16.76
N PRO A 620 -6.22 7.89 -16.88
CA PRO A 620 -6.05 8.63 -18.13
C PRO A 620 -5.49 7.73 -19.25
N MET A 621 -6.15 7.72 -20.40
CA MET A 621 -5.62 7.06 -21.60
C MET A 621 -6.02 7.75 -22.92
N PRO A 622 -5.16 7.74 -23.95
CA PRO A 622 -5.52 8.26 -25.26
C PRO A 622 -6.63 7.45 -25.92
N ILE A 623 -7.53 8.16 -26.61
CA ILE A 623 -8.52 7.57 -27.51
C ILE A 623 -7.93 7.58 -28.92
N ALA A 624 -7.33 6.45 -29.30
CA ALA A 624 -6.66 6.29 -30.57
C ALA A 624 -6.75 4.83 -31.06
N ALA A 625 -6.55 4.64 -32.37
CA ALA A 625 -6.61 3.34 -33.00
C ALA A 625 -5.22 2.68 -32.96
N ARG A 626 -5.03 1.76 -32.02
CA ARG A 626 -3.72 1.15 -31.76
C ARG A 626 -3.52 -0.15 -32.54
N ARG A 627 -2.24 -0.50 -32.74
CA ARG A 627 -1.86 -1.80 -33.31
C ARG A 627 -2.40 -2.94 -32.44
N ARG A 628 -3.13 -3.86 -33.07
CA ARG A 628 -3.55 -5.12 -32.45
C ARG A 628 -2.32 -6.03 -32.25
N PRO A 629 -2.03 -6.51 -31.02
CA PRO A 629 -0.97 -7.48 -30.77
C PRO A 629 -1.21 -8.82 -31.48
N PRO A 630 -0.19 -9.67 -31.65
CA PRO A 630 -0.36 -10.98 -32.28
C PRO A 630 -1.23 -11.90 -31.42
N LEU A 631 -2.06 -12.71 -32.06
CA LEU A 631 -2.79 -13.78 -31.40
C LEU A 631 -1.83 -14.94 -31.09
N LEU A 632 -1.72 -15.30 -29.81
CA LEU A 632 -0.94 -16.46 -29.39
C LEU A 632 -1.76 -17.74 -29.57
N PRO A 633 -1.18 -18.83 -30.10
CA PRO A 633 -1.88 -20.11 -30.21
C PRO A 633 -2.29 -20.65 -28.84
N VAL A 634 -3.51 -21.17 -28.76
CA VAL A 634 -4.00 -21.91 -27.60
C VAL A 634 -3.18 -23.19 -27.41
N ARG A 635 -2.69 -23.40 -26.19
CA ARG A 635 -1.89 -24.56 -25.75
C ARG A 635 -2.59 -25.40 -24.69
N ARG A 636 -3.81 -25.01 -24.31
CA ARG A 636 -4.67 -25.73 -23.38
C ARG A 636 -5.42 -26.86 -24.08
N ASP A 637 -5.53 -28.00 -23.39
CA ASP A 637 -6.40 -29.12 -23.75
C ASP A 637 -7.42 -29.35 -22.64
N TRP A 638 -8.63 -28.81 -22.81
CA TRP A 638 -9.73 -28.90 -21.84
C TRP A 638 -10.20 -30.33 -21.56
N SER A 639 -9.78 -31.33 -22.35
CA SER A 639 -10.09 -32.74 -22.08
C SER A 639 -9.11 -33.40 -21.09
N SER A 640 -7.97 -32.77 -20.83
CA SER A 640 -6.95 -33.29 -19.91
C SER A 640 -7.25 -32.92 -18.44
N GLY A 641 -7.02 -33.85 -17.53
CA GLY A 641 -7.02 -33.59 -16.07
C GLY A 641 -5.64 -33.27 -15.50
N GLU A 642 -4.59 -33.27 -16.33
CA GLU A 642 -3.19 -33.14 -15.91
C GLU A 642 -2.42 -32.16 -16.80
N GLY A 643 -1.30 -31.65 -16.28
CA GLY A 643 -0.23 -30.99 -17.01
C GLY A 643 1.14 -31.63 -16.67
N THR A 644 2.19 -31.27 -17.39
CA THR A 644 3.55 -31.80 -17.14
C THR A 644 4.60 -30.73 -16.89
N PHE A 645 5.43 -30.93 -15.86
CA PHE A 645 6.61 -30.13 -15.57
C PHE A 645 7.89 -30.82 -16.00
N TYR A 646 8.84 -30.03 -16.50
CA TYR A 646 10.20 -30.44 -16.80
C TYR A 646 11.25 -29.58 -16.08
N VAL A 647 12.21 -30.20 -15.42
CA VAL A 647 13.39 -29.53 -14.86
C VAL A 647 14.63 -30.07 -15.56
N GLN A 648 15.38 -29.19 -16.23
CA GLN A 648 16.55 -29.60 -17.00
C GLN A 648 17.70 -30.08 -16.11
N ASN A 649 18.02 -29.32 -15.06
CA ASN A 649 19.03 -29.69 -14.06
C ASN A 649 18.75 -28.97 -12.73
N VAL A 650 18.33 -29.72 -11.71
CA VAL A 650 18.04 -29.17 -10.38
C VAL A 650 19.22 -28.46 -9.74
N TYR A 651 20.47 -28.69 -10.18
CA TYR A 651 21.67 -28.07 -9.64
C TYR A 651 21.97 -26.67 -10.22
N GLU A 652 21.28 -26.26 -11.29
CA GLU A 652 21.41 -24.90 -11.81
C GLU A 652 20.54 -23.96 -10.97
N GLY A 653 21.15 -23.25 -10.03
CA GLY A 653 20.40 -22.37 -9.14
C GLY A 653 21.31 -21.44 -8.34
N THR A 654 20.81 -20.24 -8.07
CA THR A 654 21.55 -19.20 -7.32
C THR A 654 21.82 -19.58 -5.85
N HIS A 655 20.98 -20.45 -5.27
CA HIS A 655 21.00 -20.78 -3.83
C HIS A 655 21.28 -22.26 -3.52
N LEU A 656 21.91 -22.97 -4.47
CA LEU A 656 22.34 -24.37 -4.31
C LEU A 656 23.86 -24.51 -4.15
N LYS A 657 24.56 -23.42 -3.88
CA LYS A 657 26.01 -23.42 -3.64
C LYS A 657 26.38 -24.42 -2.54
N GLY A 658 27.30 -25.34 -2.86
CA GLY A 658 27.77 -26.39 -1.94
C GLY A 658 26.89 -27.65 -1.88
N VAL A 659 25.87 -27.77 -2.74
CA VAL A 659 25.12 -29.02 -2.93
C VAL A 659 25.75 -29.81 -4.08
N GLU A 660 26.43 -30.91 -3.75
CA GLU A 660 27.10 -31.75 -4.75
C GLU A 660 26.11 -32.45 -5.70
N PRO A 661 26.42 -32.53 -7.02
CA PRO A 661 25.67 -33.34 -7.97
C PRO A 661 25.46 -34.78 -7.49
N GLY A 662 24.27 -35.32 -7.72
CA GLY A 662 23.84 -36.64 -7.23
C GLY A 662 23.31 -36.66 -5.79
N THR A 663 23.47 -35.61 -4.99
CA THR A 663 22.88 -35.50 -3.64
C THR A 663 21.34 -35.50 -3.63
N VAL A 664 20.71 -34.84 -4.60
CA VAL A 664 19.26 -34.76 -4.74
C VAL A 664 18.79 -36.08 -5.32
N LYS A 665 17.90 -36.77 -4.60
CA LYS A 665 17.36 -38.07 -5.03
C LYS A 665 15.92 -37.96 -5.53
N ARG A 666 15.15 -37.04 -4.95
CA ARG A 666 13.72 -36.89 -5.23
C ARG A 666 13.30 -35.43 -5.24
N LEU A 667 12.24 -35.15 -5.95
CA LEU A 667 11.51 -33.89 -5.92
C LEU A 667 10.12 -34.16 -5.35
N ARG A 668 9.77 -33.51 -4.24
CA ARG A 668 8.42 -33.55 -3.64
C ARG A 668 7.58 -32.42 -4.21
N VAL A 669 6.34 -32.74 -4.57
CA VAL A 669 5.33 -31.79 -5.05
C VAL A 669 4.30 -31.56 -3.95
N VAL A 670 4.13 -30.31 -3.54
CA VAL A 670 3.23 -29.91 -2.47
C VAL A 670 2.26 -28.87 -2.99
N GLU A 671 0.97 -29.09 -2.79
CA GLU A 671 -0.09 -28.12 -3.04
C GLU A 671 -0.25 -27.21 -1.81
N ALA A 672 -0.49 -25.91 -2.05
CA ALA A 672 -0.90 -24.93 -1.06
C ALA A 672 -2.36 -24.50 -1.34
N PRO A 673 -3.35 -25.21 -0.79
CA PRO A 673 -4.76 -24.94 -1.08
C PRO A 673 -5.22 -23.54 -0.70
N GLU A 674 -6.27 -23.09 -1.37
CA GLU A 674 -6.92 -21.81 -1.14
C GLU A 674 -7.79 -21.80 0.13
N LYS A 675 -7.94 -20.61 0.71
CA LYS A 675 -8.77 -20.42 1.89
C LYS A 675 -10.21 -20.10 1.49
N ARG A 676 -11.13 -21.04 1.75
CA ARG A 676 -12.55 -20.91 1.39
C ARG A 676 -13.45 -20.41 2.53
N THR A 677 -12.94 -20.35 3.75
CA THR A 677 -13.72 -19.93 4.93
C THR A 677 -12.85 -19.18 5.94
N TYR A 678 -13.49 -18.49 6.89
CA TYR A 678 -12.81 -17.78 7.97
C TYR A 678 -13.67 -17.73 9.24
N SER A 679 -13.01 -17.56 10.39
CA SER A 679 -13.64 -17.21 11.68
C SER A 679 -13.63 -15.71 11.94
N HIS A 680 -14.42 -15.24 12.91
CA HIS A 680 -14.31 -13.85 13.39
C HIS A 680 -13.09 -13.64 14.30
N GLY A 681 -12.75 -14.65 15.10
CA GLY A 681 -11.56 -14.67 15.91
C GLY A 681 -10.29 -14.54 15.07
N ARG A 682 -9.34 -13.75 15.58
CA ARG A 682 -8.07 -13.42 14.92
C ARG A 682 -6.94 -14.23 15.55
N TRP A 683 -6.00 -14.67 14.75
CA TRP A 683 -4.77 -15.31 15.19
C TRP A 683 -3.57 -14.55 14.64
N PHE A 684 -2.73 -14.04 15.52
CA PHE A 684 -1.54 -13.29 15.15
C PHE A 684 -0.33 -14.20 15.30
N GLY A 685 -0.13 -15.12 14.34
CA GLY A 685 1.12 -15.87 14.22
C GLY A 685 2.28 -14.96 13.79
N GLN A 686 3.18 -15.45 12.94
CA GLN A 686 4.11 -14.54 12.25
C GLN A 686 3.40 -13.64 11.22
N GLY A 687 2.13 -13.91 10.93
CA GLY A 687 1.18 -13.00 10.30
C GLY A 687 -0.23 -13.18 10.86
N TYR A 688 -1.18 -12.42 10.33
CA TYR A 688 -2.59 -12.58 10.68
C TYR A 688 -3.18 -13.82 10.00
N THR A 689 -4.01 -14.60 10.70
CA THR A 689 -4.89 -15.61 10.10
C THR A 689 -6.24 -15.65 10.83
N ALA A 690 -7.27 -16.10 10.14
CA ALA A 690 -8.59 -16.34 10.72
C ALA A 690 -9.24 -17.52 9.98
N PRO A 691 -9.36 -18.72 10.58
CA PRO A 691 -9.00 -19.07 11.96
C PRO A 691 -7.49 -19.22 12.19
N GLY A 692 -7.10 -19.49 13.43
CA GLY A 692 -5.73 -19.89 13.75
C GLY A 692 -5.35 -21.21 13.07
N MET A 693 -4.28 -21.17 12.27
CA MET A 693 -3.84 -22.28 11.42
C MET A 693 -2.55 -22.95 11.92
N ASN A 694 -1.53 -22.17 12.22
CA ASN A 694 -0.23 -22.61 12.70
C ASN A 694 0.55 -21.38 13.23
N TRP A 695 1.85 -21.50 13.53
CA TRP A 695 2.67 -20.37 14.03
C TRP A 695 3.50 -19.68 12.94
N HIS A 696 3.83 -20.40 11.88
CA HIS A 696 4.95 -20.11 10.98
C HIS A 696 4.54 -19.89 9.51
N SER A 697 3.29 -20.08 9.15
CA SER A 697 2.80 -20.10 7.77
C SER A 697 1.34 -19.61 7.75
N LEU A 698 0.87 -19.17 6.58
CA LEU A 698 -0.49 -18.67 6.37
C LEU A 698 -1.39 -19.72 5.69
N GLU A 699 -0.76 -20.73 5.09
CA GLU A 699 -1.35 -21.77 4.30
C GLU A 699 -1.49 -23.12 5.04
N ASN A 700 -2.47 -23.92 4.61
CA ASN A 700 -2.41 -25.37 4.80
C ASN A 700 -1.59 -26.01 3.66
N LYS A 701 -1.21 -27.28 3.82
CA LYS A 701 -0.37 -27.99 2.84
C LYS A 701 -0.96 -29.35 2.52
N ARG A 702 -0.85 -29.78 1.26
CA ARG A 702 -1.24 -31.12 0.80
C ARG A 702 -0.11 -31.72 -0.04
N ILE A 703 0.39 -32.88 0.37
CA ILE A 703 1.49 -33.54 -0.35
C ILE A 703 0.88 -34.36 -1.48
N LEU A 704 1.14 -33.98 -2.73
CA LEU A 704 0.63 -34.70 -3.89
C LEU A 704 1.47 -35.95 -4.19
N GLY A 705 2.76 -35.90 -3.85
CA GLY A 705 3.67 -37.03 -3.96
C GLY A 705 5.09 -36.59 -4.26
N SER A 706 5.90 -37.50 -4.76
CA SER A 706 7.27 -37.21 -5.19
C SER A 706 7.67 -38.00 -6.42
N VAL A 707 8.72 -37.55 -7.10
CA VAL A 707 9.31 -38.22 -8.27
C VAL A 707 10.82 -38.34 -8.10
N PRO A 708 11.46 -39.36 -8.69
CA PRO A 708 12.91 -39.46 -8.70
C PRO A 708 13.52 -38.34 -9.54
N VAL A 709 14.68 -37.83 -9.10
CA VAL A 709 15.56 -37.00 -9.92
C VAL A 709 16.61 -37.90 -10.56
N GLU A 710 16.80 -37.77 -11.86
CA GLU A 710 17.75 -38.60 -12.61
C GLU A 710 19.20 -38.25 -12.24
N PRO A 711 20.18 -39.16 -12.49
CA PRO A 711 21.59 -38.92 -12.16
C PRO A 711 22.20 -37.65 -12.80
N ASP A 712 21.64 -37.16 -13.90
CA ASP A 712 22.06 -35.92 -14.57
C ASP A 712 21.38 -34.66 -14.01
N GLY A 713 20.63 -34.80 -12.91
CA GLY A 713 19.90 -33.72 -12.24
C GLY A 713 18.54 -33.41 -12.85
N SER A 714 18.11 -34.11 -13.90
CA SER A 714 16.84 -33.80 -14.58
C SER A 714 15.63 -34.49 -13.95
N ALA A 715 14.46 -33.87 -14.09
CA ALA A 715 13.17 -34.45 -13.69
C ALA A 715 12.07 -34.12 -14.71
N TYR A 716 11.17 -35.06 -14.98
CA TYR A 716 10.04 -34.86 -15.90
C TYR A 716 8.81 -35.61 -15.37
N PHE A 717 7.73 -34.90 -15.05
CA PHE A 717 6.61 -35.45 -14.28
C PHE A 717 5.26 -34.80 -14.57
N SER A 718 4.19 -35.55 -14.37
CA SER A 718 2.80 -35.08 -14.45
C SER A 718 2.30 -34.61 -13.09
N VAL A 719 1.46 -33.59 -13.09
CA VAL A 719 0.69 -33.15 -11.92
C VAL A 719 -0.78 -32.97 -12.30
N PRO A 720 -1.73 -33.12 -11.35
CA PRO A 720 -3.11 -32.71 -11.60
C PRO A 720 -3.14 -31.23 -12.02
N ALA A 721 -3.87 -30.94 -13.09
CA ALA A 721 -4.02 -29.57 -13.55
C ALA A 721 -4.75 -28.73 -12.50
N GLU A 722 -4.53 -27.42 -12.54
CA GLU A 722 -5.24 -26.44 -11.72
C GLU A 722 -5.04 -26.63 -10.21
N ARG A 723 -3.80 -26.96 -9.85
CA ARG A 723 -3.34 -27.06 -8.47
C ARG A 723 -2.21 -26.08 -8.26
N PHE A 724 -2.36 -25.21 -7.25
CA PHE A 724 -1.30 -24.30 -6.84
C PHE A 724 -0.23 -25.07 -6.05
N VAL A 725 0.87 -25.40 -6.72
CA VAL A 725 1.93 -26.27 -6.23
C VAL A 725 3.28 -25.57 -6.12
N TYR A 726 4.13 -26.11 -5.25
CA TYR A 726 5.55 -25.78 -5.15
C TYR A 726 6.38 -27.05 -4.96
N PHE A 727 7.69 -26.93 -5.11
CA PHE A 727 8.60 -28.06 -5.15
C PHE A 727 9.62 -28.04 -4.01
N GLN A 728 9.98 -29.23 -3.52
CA GLN A 728 11.10 -29.42 -2.58
C GLN A 728 12.08 -30.44 -3.12
N LEU A 729 13.36 -30.09 -3.16
CA LEU A 729 14.44 -31.03 -3.46
C LEU A 729 14.80 -31.83 -2.22
N LEU A 730 14.87 -33.15 -2.33
CA LEU A 730 15.08 -34.06 -1.21
C LEU A 730 16.38 -34.85 -1.38
N ASP A 731 17.10 -35.06 -0.27
CA ASP A 731 18.27 -35.94 -0.21
C ASP A 731 17.89 -37.43 -0.12
N GLU A 732 18.90 -38.31 0.03
CA GLU A 732 18.72 -39.76 0.19
C GLU A 732 17.93 -40.18 1.43
N ASN A 733 17.80 -39.29 2.41
CA ASN A 733 17.05 -39.51 3.64
C ASN A 733 15.65 -38.90 3.59
N GLY A 734 15.24 -38.33 2.44
CA GLY A 734 13.96 -37.62 2.30
C GLY A 734 13.94 -36.23 2.95
N MET A 735 15.10 -35.71 3.41
CA MET A 735 15.18 -34.39 4.03
C MET A 735 15.30 -33.32 2.96
N MET A 736 14.54 -32.23 3.11
CA MET A 736 14.60 -31.10 2.20
C MET A 736 16.00 -30.45 2.19
N ILE A 737 16.53 -30.30 0.97
CA ILE A 737 17.73 -29.53 0.66
C ILE A 737 17.34 -28.09 0.33
N GLN A 738 16.30 -27.89 -0.48
CA GLN A 738 15.82 -26.58 -0.90
C GLN A 738 14.31 -26.63 -1.16
N SER A 739 13.62 -25.53 -0.88
CA SER A 739 12.20 -25.33 -1.18
C SER A 739 12.04 -24.20 -2.19
N MET A 740 11.19 -24.40 -3.20
CA MET A 740 10.64 -23.30 -3.96
C MET A 740 9.71 -22.51 -3.03
N ARG A 741 10.13 -21.30 -2.65
CA ARG A 741 9.33 -20.41 -1.79
C ARG A 741 8.38 -19.56 -2.61
N SER A 742 7.68 -20.15 -3.56
CA SER A 742 6.69 -19.52 -4.45
C SER A 742 5.81 -20.62 -5.04
N GLY A 743 4.59 -20.30 -5.46
CA GLY A 743 3.73 -21.27 -6.15
C GLY A 743 3.71 -21.15 -7.67
N THR A 744 3.34 -22.26 -8.32
CA THR A 744 3.06 -22.38 -9.75
C THR A 744 1.88 -23.33 -9.96
N PHE A 745 1.34 -23.42 -11.16
CA PHE A 745 0.27 -24.33 -11.55
C PHE A 745 0.36 -24.58 -13.05
N LEU A 746 -0.39 -25.58 -13.53
CA LEU A 746 -0.55 -25.86 -14.94
C LEU A 746 -2.02 -25.87 -15.30
N MET A 747 -2.34 -25.31 -16.46
CA MET A 747 -3.63 -25.49 -17.10
C MET A 747 -3.74 -26.90 -17.70
N PRO A 748 -4.96 -27.40 -17.93
CA PRO A 748 -5.20 -28.67 -18.63
C PRO A 748 -4.34 -28.85 -19.89
N GLY A 749 -3.54 -29.91 -19.93
CA GLY A 749 -2.67 -30.26 -21.07
C GLY A 749 -1.38 -29.44 -21.21
N GLU A 750 -1.17 -28.45 -20.34
CA GLU A 750 -0.02 -27.57 -20.40
C GLU A 750 1.29 -28.33 -20.13
N ARG A 751 2.35 -27.90 -20.80
CA ARG A 751 3.73 -28.32 -20.51
C ARG A 751 4.56 -27.08 -20.17
N ALA A 752 5.15 -27.07 -18.97
CA ALA A 752 6.07 -26.03 -18.55
C ALA A 752 7.41 -26.62 -18.13
N GLY A 753 8.49 -25.84 -18.22
CA GLY A 753 9.77 -26.27 -17.72
C GLY A 753 10.70 -25.15 -17.31
N CYS A 754 11.70 -25.49 -16.51
CA CYS A 754 12.75 -24.59 -16.03
C CYS A 754 14.13 -25.20 -16.27
N VAL A 755 15.15 -24.34 -16.33
CA VAL A 755 16.53 -24.77 -16.49
C VAL A 755 17.03 -25.40 -15.18
N GLY A 756 16.68 -24.79 -14.05
CA GLY A 756 16.98 -25.35 -12.74
C GLY A 756 16.15 -24.75 -11.62
N CYS A 757 16.69 -24.74 -10.41
CA CYS A 757 15.97 -24.36 -9.20
C CYS A 757 16.36 -22.95 -8.78
N HIS A 758 15.54 -21.96 -9.16
CA HIS A 758 15.85 -20.53 -8.99
C HIS A 758 17.14 -20.12 -9.73
N GLU A 759 17.26 -20.57 -10.96
CA GLU A 759 18.27 -20.12 -11.91
C GLU A 759 18.17 -18.60 -12.15
N ASP A 760 19.29 -18.01 -12.56
CA ASP A 760 19.28 -16.64 -13.07
C ASP A 760 18.53 -16.60 -14.41
N ARG A 761 17.37 -15.91 -14.41
CA ARG A 761 16.49 -15.81 -15.59
C ARG A 761 17.01 -14.86 -16.67
N LEU A 762 18.03 -14.07 -16.38
CA LEU A 762 18.71 -13.22 -17.35
C LEU A 762 19.85 -13.95 -18.06
N ARG A 763 20.25 -15.11 -17.54
CA ARG A 763 21.27 -15.93 -18.14
C ARG A 763 20.66 -16.87 -19.17
N SER A 764 21.29 -16.95 -20.35
CA SER A 764 20.92 -17.97 -21.33
C SER A 764 21.06 -19.37 -20.71
N PRO A 765 20.15 -20.31 -21.02
CA PRO A 765 20.30 -21.70 -20.61
C PRO A 765 21.69 -22.22 -21.00
N LEU A 766 22.26 -23.11 -20.19
CA LEU A 766 23.45 -23.86 -20.61
C LEU A 766 23.13 -24.49 -21.98
N GLY A 767 23.96 -24.16 -22.98
CA GLY A 767 23.69 -24.43 -24.40
C GLY A 767 23.25 -25.87 -24.69
N PRO A 768 22.67 -26.14 -25.88
CA PRO A 768 22.03 -27.42 -26.17
C PRO A 768 22.95 -28.58 -25.79
N LYS A 769 22.54 -29.36 -24.78
CA LYS A 769 23.25 -30.60 -24.46
C LYS A 769 23.20 -31.48 -25.71
N PRO A 770 24.31 -32.10 -26.13
CA PRO A 770 24.35 -32.91 -27.35
C PRO A 770 23.43 -34.14 -27.32
N LYS A 771 22.79 -34.44 -26.17
CA LYS A 771 21.76 -35.46 -25.99
C LYS A 771 20.62 -34.91 -25.10
N PRO A 772 19.37 -35.37 -25.29
CA PRO A 772 18.28 -35.10 -24.34
C PRO A 772 18.67 -35.52 -22.93
N THR A 773 18.15 -34.83 -21.91
CA THR A 773 18.37 -35.26 -20.52
C THR A 773 17.75 -36.62 -20.27
N LEU A 774 18.24 -37.33 -19.25
CA LEU A 774 17.77 -38.68 -18.91
C LEU A 774 16.25 -38.70 -18.64
N ALA A 775 15.70 -37.63 -18.08
CA ALA A 775 14.26 -37.51 -17.83
C ALA A 775 13.45 -37.32 -19.12
N MET A 776 13.92 -36.51 -20.08
CA MET A 776 13.20 -36.30 -21.36
C MET A 776 13.25 -37.51 -22.29
N ALA A 777 14.21 -38.41 -22.10
CA ALA A 777 14.27 -39.68 -22.83
C ALA A 777 13.16 -40.66 -22.42
N LYS A 778 12.32 -40.32 -21.42
CA LYS A 778 11.28 -41.16 -20.84
C LYS A 778 9.93 -40.39 -20.84
N PRO A 779 8.79 -41.08 -20.79
CA PRO A 779 7.50 -40.42 -20.56
C PRO A 779 7.47 -39.76 -19.16
N PRO A 780 6.61 -38.73 -18.95
CA PRO A 780 6.53 -38.04 -17.68
C PRO A 780 6.16 -39.01 -16.56
N ARG A 781 6.87 -38.92 -15.43
CA ARG A 781 6.62 -39.73 -14.24
C ARG A 781 5.33 -39.28 -13.56
N ARG A 782 4.50 -40.24 -13.13
CA ARG A 782 3.41 -39.96 -12.18
C ARG A 782 3.98 -39.79 -10.78
N LEU A 783 3.31 -38.97 -9.97
CA LEU A 783 3.71 -38.76 -8.58
C LEU A 783 3.55 -40.05 -7.78
N GLU A 784 4.61 -40.47 -7.09
CA GLU A 784 4.53 -41.54 -6.10
C GLU A 784 3.92 -40.96 -4.82
N PRO A 785 2.81 -41.51 -4.32
CA PRO A 785 2.17 -41.02 -3.10
C PRO A 785 3.13 -41.07 -1.92
N TRP A 786 3.00 -40.11 -1.01
CA TRP A 786 3.88 -40.01 0.16
C TRP A 786 3.64 -41.12 1.18
N GLN A 787 2.47 -41.10 1.86
CA GLN A 787 2.10 -42.10 2.87
C GLN A 787 0.61 -42.40 2.80
N GLY A 788 0.23 -43.26 1.85
CA GLY A 788 -1.17 -43.57 1.54
C GLY A 788 -1.82 -42.53 0.63
N GLU A 789 -3.15 -42.37 0.73
CA GLU A 789 -3.90 -41.44 -0.11
C GLU A 789 -3.55 -39.98 0.16
N VAL A 790 -3.62 -39.16 -0.89
CA VAL A 790 -3.38 -37.72 -0.86
C VAL A 790 -4.41 -37.05 0.06
N ARG A 791 -3.93 -36.25 1.02
CA ARG A 791 -4.75 -35.57 2.02
C ARG A 791 -4.06 -34.32 2.58
N GLU A 792 -4.85 -33.43 3.16
CA GLU A 792 -4.32 -32.25 3.87
C GLU A 792 -3.49 -32.68 5.10
N PHE A 793 -2.34 -32.03 5.28
CA PHE A 793 -1.42 -32.36 6.36
C PHE A 793 -1.98 -31.91 7.71
N SER A 794 -2.08 -32.82 8.68
CA SER A 794 -2.56 -32.54 10.03
C SER A 794 -1.56 -33.02 11.07
N TYR A 795 -1.06 -32.11 11.92
CA TYR A 795 -0.13 -32.47 12.98
C TYR A 795 -0.68 -33.55 13.93
N MET A 796 -1.97 -33.45 14.27
CA MET A 796 -2.62 -34.41 15.18
C MET A 796 -2.82 -35.79 14.54
N ALA A 797 -2.91 -35.87 13.21
CA ALA A 797 -3.01 -37.14 12.50
C ALA A 797 -1.64 -37.75 12.20
N GLU A 798 -0.66 -36.91 11.86
CA GLU A 798 0.61 -37.34 11.27
C GLU A 798 1.75 -37.41 12.28
N ILE A 799 1.75 -36.55 13.31
CA ILE A 799 2.90 -36.34 14.20
C ILE A 799 2.63 -36.73 15.64
N GLN A 800 1.52 -36.27 16.21
CA GLN A 800 1.20 -36.54 17.61
C GLN A 800 1.18 -38.05 17.96
N PRO A 801 0.67 -38.97 17.10
CA PRO A 801 0.68 -40.40 17.40
C PRO A 801 2.09 -40.99 17.63
N ILE A 802 3.12 -40.40 17.02
CA ILE A 802 4.51 -40.82 17.20
C ILE A 802 4.98 -40.47 18.61
N PHE A 803 4.69 -39.26 19.09
CA PHE A 803 5.02 -38.84 20.45
C PHE A 803 4.22 -39.62 21.49
N ASP A 804 2.94 -39.88 21.20
CA ASP A 804 2.06 -40.67 22.06
C ASP A 804 2.63 -42.07 22.30
N LYS A 805 3.08 -42.72 21.22
CA LYS A 805 3.64 -44.07 21.25
C LYS A 805 5.02 -44.15 21.92
N HIS A 806 5.90 -43.19 21.63
CA HIS A 806 7.34 -43.35 21.95
C HIS A 806 7.85 -42.45 23.07
N CYS A 807 7.21 -41.29 23.28
CA CYS A 807 7.79 -40.20 24.08
C CYS A 807 7.05 -39.95 25.40
N LEU A 808 5.73 -40.17 25.48
CA LEU A 808 4.94 -39.78 26.64
C LEU A 808 5.33 -40.49 27.95
N ARG A 809 5.90 -41.69 27.88
CA ARG A 809 6.45 -42.38 29.07
C ARG A 809 7.41 -41.51 29.90
N CYS A 810 8.14 -40.60 29.24
CA CYS A 810 9.06 -39.67 29.89
C CYS A 810 8.63 -38.20 29.75
N HIS A 811 7.92 -37.83 28.68
CA HIS A 811 7.61 -36.45 28.31
C HIS A 811 6.15 -36.04 28.52
N ASP A 812 5.41 -36.78 29.35
CA ASP A 812 4.05 -36.42 29.78
C ASP A 812 4.02 -35.62 31.10
N PHE A 813 2.88 -34.99 31.41
CA PHE A 813 2.70 -34.19 32.64
C PHE A 813 3.21 -34.91 33.89
N GLY A 814 3.94 -34.17 34.73
CA GLY A 814 4.50 -34.68 35.99
C GLY A 814 5.68 -35.64 35.84
N LYS A 815 6.06 -36.03 34.61
CA LYS A 815 7.26 -36.84 34.36
C LYS A 815 8.51 -35.98 34.25
N ASP A 816 9.68 -36.57 34.50
CA ASP A 816 10.95 -35.83 34.50
C ASP A 816 11.30 -35.22 33.14
N GLY A 817 10.98 -35.89 32.03
CA GLY A 817 11.22 -35.33 30.70
C GLY A 817 10.36 -34.10 30.41
N ALA A 818 9.14 -34.02 30.97
CA ALA A 818 8.25 -32.87 30.82
C ALA A 818 8.77 -31.59 31.49
N LYS A 819 9.69 -31.71 32.47
CA LYS A 819 10.41 -30.55 33.03
C LYS A 819 11.24 -29.84 31.95
N LYS A 820 11.73 -30.58 30.94
CA LYS A 820 12.45 -30.02 29.78
C LYS A 820 11.53 -29.72 28.62
N ILE A 821 10.63 -30.63 28.26
CA ILE A 821 9.63 -30.44 27.20
C ILE A 821 8.47 -31.40 27.39
N CYS A 822 7.25 -30.86 27.44
CA CYS A 822 6.03 -31.66 27.49
C CYS A 822 5.55 -31.96 26.06
N LEU A 823 5.41 -33.25 25.72
CA LEU A 823 5.02 -33.72 24.39
C LEU A 823 3.59 -34.30 24.36
N ALA A 824 2.80 -34.04 25.41
CA ALA A 824 1.40 -34.42 25.48
C ALA A 824 0.58 -33.84 24.31
N GLY A 825 -0.30 -34.67 23.74
CA GLY A 825 -1.25 -34.28 22.70
C GLY A 825 -2.46 -33.49 23.19
N ASP A 826 -2.51 -33.16 24.49
CA ASP A 826 -3.63 -32.46 25.10
C ASP A 826 -3.94 -31.14 24.39
N ARG A 827 -5.22 -30.94 24.11
CA ARG A 827 -5.75 -29.77 23.42
C ARG A 827 -5.70 -28.58 24.37
N ALA A 828 -5.02 -27.52 23.92
CA ALA A 828 -5.08 -26.21 24.53
C ALA A 828 -6.04 -25.30 23.75
N THR A 829 -6.03 -24.00 24.05
CA THR A 829 -6.92 -22.99 23.45
C THR A 829 -6.96 -22.99 21.91
N THR A 830 -5.84 -23.24 21.24
CA THR A 830 -5.74 -23.14 19.77
C THR A 830 -5.06 -24.34 19.13
N PHE A 831 -4.02 -24.90 19.75
CA PHE A 831 -3.27 -26.08 19.29
C PHE A 831 -3.11 -27.06 20.45
N CYS A 832 -2.44 -28.19 20.25
CA CYS A 832 -2.05 -29.07 21.36
C CYS A 832 -0.85 -28.54 22.16
N MET A 833 -0.61 -29.14 23.33
CA MET A 833 0.52 -28.82 24.21
C MET A 833 1.87 -29.06 23.51
N ALA A 834 2.08 -30.24 22.92
CA ALA A 834 3.34 -30.63 22.28
C ALA A 834 3.78 -29.64 21.19
N TYR A 835 2.87 -29.27 20.29
CA TYR A 835 3.15 -28.34 19.21
C TYR A 835 3.60 -26.97 19.73
N LYS A 836 2.88 -26.42 20.72
CA LYS A 836 3.24 -25.14 21.36
C LYS A 836 4.58 -25.21 22.10
N GLU A 837 4.87 -26.31 22.76
CA GLU A 837 6.13 -26.53 23.49
C GLU A 837 7.33 -26.64 22.54
N LEU A 838 7.20 -27.41 21.45
CA LEU A 838 8.23 -27.57 20.41
C LEU A 838 8.57 -26.24 19.75
N TRP A 839 7.54 -25.46 19.41
CA TRP A 839 7.67 -24.11 18.88
C TRP A 839 8.38 -23.18 19.86
N LYS A 840 7.83 -23.01 21.06
CA LYS A 840 8.34 -22.06 22.06
C LYS A 840 9.79 -22.33 22.44
N LYS A 841 10.20 -23.59 22.45
CA LYS A 841 11.55 -24.03 22.82
C LYS A 841 12.50 -24.16 21.61
N GLY A 842 12.05 -23.85 20.39
CA GLY A 842 12.89 -23.83 19.19
C GLY A 842 13.49 -25.18 18.82
N TYR A 843 12.70 -26.25 18.94
CA TYR A 843 13.12 -27.61 18.54
C TYR A 843 13.03 -27.85 17.04
N ILE A 844 12.16 -27.09 16.35
CA ILE A 844 12.09 -27.03 14.89
C ILE A 844 12.71 -25.72 14.40
N LYS A 845 13.32 -25.76 13.21
CA LYS A 845 13.83 -24.59 12.50
C LYS A 845 12.97 -24.36 11.26
N ALA A 846 11.86 -23.67 11.45
CA ALA A 846 11.00 -23.18 10.37
C ALA A 846 11.60 -21.91 9.73
N VAL A 847 11.33 -21.67 8.44
CA VAL A 847 11.60 -20.37 7.81
C VAL A 847 10.59 -19.32 8.30
N GLY A 848 9.39 -19.78 8.65
CA GLY A 848 8.33 -18.90 9.10
C GLY A 848 7.65 -18.20 7.94
N ALA A 849 6.99 -17.09 8.26
CA ALA A 849 6.67 -16.07 7.26
C ALA A 849 7.98 -15.58 6.60
N GLY A 850 9.14 -15.64 7.26
CA GLY A 850 10.45 -15.47 6.62
C GLY A 850 10.67 -14.13 5.90
N PRO A 851 11.85 -13.88 5.33
CA PRO A 851 12.10 -12.74 4.44
C PRO A 851 11.68 -13.06 2.99
N ALA A 852 11.55 -12.03 2.14
CA ALA A 852 11.39 -12.21 0.69
C ALA A 852 12.58 -12.96 0.04
N GLU A 853 13.79 -12.77 0.57
CA GLU A 853 15.03 -13.38 0.05
C GLU A 853 15.00 -14.92 0.01
N ILE A 854 15.46 -15.51 -1.08
CA ILE A 854 15.64 -16.96 -1.20
C ILE A 854 16.69 -17.43 -0.18
N GLN A 855 16.38 -18.48 0.56
CA GLN A 855 17.27 -18.96 1.62
C GLN A 855 18.33 -19.93 1.07
N PRO A 856 19.55 -19.96 1.65
CA PRO A 856 20.55 -20.96 1.30
C PRO A 856 20.07 -22.40 1.51
N ALA A 857 20.58 -23.33 0.71
CA ALA A 857 20.27 -24.75 0.85
C ALA A 857 20.52 -25.24 2.30
N ARG A 858 19.60 -26.08 2.82
CA ARG A 858 19.60 -26.66 4.17
C ARG A 858 19.58 -25.65 5.33
N ALA A 859 19.29 -24.37 5.08
CA ALA A 859 19.24 -23.35 6.15
C ALA A 859 18.07 -23.53 7.13
N TRP A 860 17.02 -24.25 6.73
CA TRP A 860 15.82 -24.51 7.52
C TRP A 860 15.25 -25.91 7.21
N GLY A 861 14.13 -26.26 7.83
CA GLY A 861 13.49 -27.57 7.68
C GLY A 861 14.14 -28.65 8.55
N ALA A 862 14.01 -29.91 8.15
CA ALA A 862 14.50 -31.06 8.91
C ALA A 862 16.01 -31.03 9.12
N CYS A 863 16.79 -30.64 8.10
CA CYS A 863 18.25 -30.55 8.17
C CYS A 863 18.73 -29.62 9.31
N ALA A 864 18.03 -28.51 9.53
CA ALA A 864 18.39 -27.51 10.55
C ALA A 864 17.65 -27.69 11.88
N SER A 865 16.71 -28.62 11.98
CA SER A 865 15.87 -28.81 13.17
C SER A 865 16.54 -29.67 14.23
N LYS A 866 16.69 -29.13 15.45
CA LYS A 866 17.29 -29.81 16.60
C LYS A 866 16.59 -31.13 16.92
N LEU A 867 15.26 -31.19 16.76
CA LEU A 867 14.47 -32.39 16.96
C LEU A 867 14.96 -33.55 16.08
N ILE A 868 15.09 -33.33 14.77
CA ILE A 868 15.50 -34.35 13.81
C ILE A 868 16.95 -34.77 14.06
N GLN A 869 17.84 -33.81 14.27
CA GLN A 869 19.25 -34.10 14.58
C GLN A 869 19.40 -34.97 15.84
N HIS A 870 18.60 -34.69 16.87
CA HIS A 870 18.63 -35.43 18.12
C HIS A 870 18.07 -36.85 17.96
N LEU A 871 16.93 -37.00 17.27
CA LEU A 871 16.32 -38.32 17.05
C LEU A 871 17.19 -39.22 16.15
N ARG A 872 17.85 -38.67 15.14
CA ARG A 872 18.78 -39.44 14.27
C ARG A 872 20.05 -39.90 14.99
N LYS A 873 20.53 -39.14 16.00
CA LYS A 873 21.63 -39.58 16.87
C LYS A 873 21.22 -40.69 17.85
N GLY A 874 19.91 -40.92 18.01
CA GLY A 874 19.34 -41.84 18.98
C GLY A 874 18.96 -41.13 20.29
N HIS A 875 17.86 -41.60 20.91
CA HIS A 875 17.39 -41.08 22.18
C HIS A 875 17.02 -42.21 23.14
N LYS A 876 17.99 -42.59 24.00
CA LYS A 876 17.87 -43.74 24.92
C LYS A 876 17.48 -45.01 24.15
N ASP A 877 16.40 -45.66 24.54
CA ASP A 877 15.86 -46.90 23.99
C ASP A 877 14.75 -46.66 22.95
N VAL A 878 14.46 -45.40 22.59
CA VAL A 878 13.45 -45.09 21.56
C VAL A 878 13.95 -45.50 20.18
N LYS A 879 13.14 -46.27 19.45
CA LYS A 879 13.36 -46.64 18.06
C LYS A 879 12.13 -46.28 17.22
N LEU A 880 12.32 -45.38 16.26
CA LEU A 880 11.28 -45.00 15.32
C LEU A 880 11.37 -45.89 14.07
N THR A 881 10.23 -46.18 13.45
CA THR A 881 10.22 -46.78 12.12
C THR A 881 10.68 -45.76 11.06
N ALA A 882 10.99 -46.24 9.85
CA ALA A 882 11.33 -45.35 8.74
C ALA A 882 10.19 -44.38 8.40
N ASP A 883 8.94 -44.86 8.39
CA ASP A 883 7.72 -44.06 8.19
C ASP A 883 7.55 -43.00 9.29
N GLU A 884 7.71 -43.37 10.57
CA GLU A 884 7.60 -42.43 11.69
C GLU A 884 8.67 -41.32 11.59
N MET A 885 9.89 -41.65 11.21
CA MET A 885 10.95 -40.66 10.99
C MET A 885 10.64 -39.74 9.79
N ASP A 886 10.16 -40.30 8.68
CA ASP A 886 9.82 -39.56 7.46
C ASP A 886 8.67 -38.56 7.69
N ARG A 887 7.68 -38.90 8.52
CA ARG A 887 6.63 -37.96 8.98
C ARG A 887 7.20 -36.77 9.74
N LEU A 888 8.10 -37.01 10.68
CA LEU A 888 8.75 -35.93 11.45
C LEU A 888 9.61 -35.03 10.56
N ILE A 889 10.38 -35.62 9.63
CA ILE A 889 11.17 -34.90 8.63
C ILE A 889 10.25 -34.01 7.78
N THR A 890 9.23 -34.63 7.18
CA THR A 890 8.31 -33.94 6.27
C THR A 890 7.57 -32.80 6.99
N TRP A 891 7.16 -32.98 8.24
CA TRP A 891 6.53 -31.90 9.01
C TRP A 891 7.45 -30.68 9.20
N CYS A 892 8.73 -30.91 9.50
CA CYS A 892 9.71 -29.83 9.62
C CYS A 892 9.92 -29.12 8.27
N ASP A 893 9.98 -29.89 7.19
CA ASP A 893 10.15 -29.38 5.82
C ASP A 893 8.91 -28.62 5.30
N LEU A 894 7.72 -28.96 5.78
CA LEU A 894 6.47 -28.23 5.50
C LEU A 894 6.28 -27.00 6.40
N ASN A 895 7.38 -26.38 6.84
CA ASN A 895 7.38 -25.16 7.66
C ASN A 895 6.64 -25.30 9.01
N GLY A 896 6.52 -26.54 9.52
CA GLY A 896 5.93 -26.80 10.83
C GLY A 896 4.43 -26.54 10.92
N VAL A 897 3.65 -26.79 9.86
CA VAL A 897 2.18 -26.60 9.86
C VAL A 897 1.45 -27.46 10.92
N TYR A 898 0.24 -27.04 11.32
CA TYR A 898 -0.59 -27.71 12.33
C TYR A 898 -1.95 -28.19 11.78
N TYR A 899 -2.84 -27.26 11.42
CA TYR A 899 -4.18 -27.61 10.91
C TYR A 899 -4.13 -27.90 9.42
N GLY A 900 -4.79 -28.98 9.00
CA GLY A 900 -4.98 -29.31 7.58
C GLY A 900 -6.05 -28.46 6.88
N THR A 901 -6.99 -27.85 7.62
CA THR A 901 -8.16 -27.17 7.04
C THR A 901 -8.43 -25.79 7.66
N TYR A 902 -8.91 -24.85 6.86
CA TYR A 902 -9.40 -23.53 7.31
C TYR A 902 -10.78 -23.57 7.95
N HIS A 903 -11.51 -24.69 7.84
CA HIS A 903 -12.83 -24.80 8.45
C HIS A 903 -12.73 -24.75 9.97
N CYS A 904 -13.69 -24.09 10.62
CA CYS A 904 -13.69 -23.91 12.07
C CYS A 904 -15.01 -24.34 12.73
N ALA A 905 -14.92 -24.82 13.98
CA ALA A 905 -16.09 -25.15 14.79
C ALA A 905 -16.61 -23.94 15.57
N TYR A 906 -15.72 -23.05 16.02
CA TYR A 906 -16.03 -22.01 17.00
C TYR A 906 -15.81 -20.61 16.40
N ARG A 907 -16.65 -20.23 15.43
CA ARG A 907 -16.54 -18.97 14.66
C ARG A 907 -16.25 -17.73 15.50
N ASP A 908 -16.95 -17.58 16.62
CA ASP A 908 -16.92 -16.38 17.48
C ASP A 908 -15.95 -16.52 18.68
N SER A 909 -15.22 -17.63 18.76
CA SER A 909 -14.13 -17.77 19.75
C SER A 909 -12.92 -16.94 19.35
N THR A 910 -12.02 -16.67 20.29
CA THR A 910 -10.83 -15.81 20.10
C THR A 910 -9.97 -16.16 18.88
N THR A 911 -9.97 -17.44 18.45
CA THR A 911 -9.10 -17.92 17.36
C THR A 911 -9.83 -18.78 16.32
N GLY A 912 -11.16 -18.90 16.40
CA GLY A 912 -11.91 -19.91 15.64
C GLY A 912 -11.77 -21.36 16.17
N ARG A 913 -10.83 -21.58 17.10
CA ARG A 913 -10.37 -22.90 17.59
C ARG A 913 -10.60 -23.13 19.08
N CYS A 914 -10.97 -22.09 19.84
CA CYS A 914 -11.07 -22.19 21.30
C CYS A 914 -12.49 -22.63 21.71
N PRO A 915 -12.64 -23.68 22.54
CA PRO A 915 -13.95 -24.12 23.00
C PRO A 915 -14.57 -23.20 24.06
N LEU A 916 -13.78 -22.33 24.67
CA LEU A 916 -14.25 -21.29 25.59
C LEU A 916 -14.59 -20.01 24.84
N THR A 917 -15.65 -19.32 25.27
CA THR A 917 -15.97 -17.98 24.79
C THR A 917 -14.89 -16.96 25.22
N PRO A 918 -14.78 -15.80 24.53
CA PRO A 918 -13.87 -14.74 24.96
C PRO A 918 -14.08 -14.31 26.41
N GLN A 919 -15.33 -14.28 26.89
CA GLN A 919 -15.66 -13.93 28.27
C GLN A 919 -15.17 -14.99 29.26
N GLN A 920 -15.38 -16.28 28.97
CA GLN A 920 -14.91 -17.39 29.80
C GLN A 920 -13.38 -17.43 29.85
N LEU A 921 -12.71 -17.24 28.71
CA LEU A 921 -11.24 -17.20 28.65
C LEU A 921 -10.68 -15.99 29.41
N GLY A 922 -11.34 -14.82 29.32
CA GLY A 922 -10.99 -13.64 30.09
C GLY A 922 -11.17 -13.84 31.59
N LEU A 923 -12.25 -14.50 32.02
CA LEU A 923 -12.47 -14.86 33.43
C LEU A 923 -11.40 -15.84 33.93
N LEU A 924 -11.08 -16.88 33.14
CA LEU A 924 -10.02 -17.83 33.48
C LEU A 924 -8.67 -17.12 33.68
N GLY A 925 -8.36 -16.13 32.84
CA GLY A 925 -7.16 -15.31 32.99
C GLY A 925 -7.16 -14.50 34.28
N LYS A 926 -8.29 -13.87 34.63
CA LYS A 926 -8.45 -13.11 35.88
C LYS A 926 -8.32 -14.00 37.13
N LEU A 927 -8.91 -15.20 37.10
CA LEU A 927 -8.87 -16.12 38.24
C LEU A 927 -7.47 -16.66 38.51
N THR A 928 -6.75 -17.04 37.45
CA THR A 928 -5.45 -17.72 37.56
C THR A 928 -4.26 -16.79 37.50
N GLY A 929 -4.45 -15.53 37.09
CA GLY A 929 -3.37 -14.61 36.74
C GLY A 929 -2.60 -15.04 35.47
N ALA A 930 -3.08 -16.05 34.73
CA ALA A 930 -2.46 -16.49 33.48
C ALA A 930 -2.92 -15.60 32.30
N SER A 931 -2.04 -15.43 31.33
CA SER A 931 -2.36 -14.74 30.08
C SER A 931 -2.62 -15.74 28.94
N PHE A 932 -3.57 -15.41 28.08
CA PHE A 932 -3.97 -16.22 26.91
C PHE A 932 -3.90 -15.43 25.61
N PRO A 933 -2.75 -14.84 25.25
CA PRO A 933 -2.64 -14.06 24.04
C PRO A 933 -2.69 -14.99 22.82
N ASN A 934 -3.24 -14.46 21.74
CA ASN A 934 -3.31 -15.06 20.42
C ASN A 934 -2.19 -14.52 19.49
N SER A 935 -1.07 -14.08 20.07
CA SER A 935 0.06 -13.45 19.36
C SER A 935 1.36 -14.23 19.51
N PHE A 936 2.13 -14.32 18.42
CA PHE A 936 3.42 -15.01 18.32
C PHE A 936 4.43 -14.47 19.31
N ASN A 937 4.55 -13.14 19.44
CA ASN A 937 5.55 -12.51 20.30
C ASN A 937 5.18 -12.53 21.80
N ALA A 938 3.90 -12.78 22.13
CA ALA A 938 3.40 -12.69 23.49
C ALA A 938 3.04 -14.06 24.11
N SER A 939 3.05 -15.15 23.33
CA SER A 939 2.51 -16.43 23.80
C SER A 939 3.34 -17.06 24.92
N PRO A 940 2.77 -17.30 26.12
CA PRO A 940 3.47 -18.01 27.19
C PRO A 940 3.54 -19.53 26.93
N GLY A 941 3.12 -20.02 25.77
CA GLY A 941 3.00 -21.45 25.46
C GLY A 941 1.59 -21.97 25.72
N ALA A 942 1.47 -23.25 26.05
CA ALA A 942 0.19 -23.89 26.34
C ALA A 942 -0.11 -23.84 27.83
N MET A 943 -1.14 -23.07 28.21
CA MET A 943 -1.50 -22.78 29.60
C MET A 943 -2.67 -23.62 30.14
N VAL A 944 -3.40 -24.30 29.26
CA VAL A 944 -4.59 -25.09 29.56
C VAL A 944 -4.46 -26.43 28.87
N SER A 945 -4.82 -27.51 29.56
CA SER A 945 -5.15 -28.80 28.98
C SER A 945 -6.65 -29.03 29.15
N PHE A 946 -7.39 -29.14 28.05
CA PHE A 946 -8.80 -29.54 28.10
C PHE A 946 -8.97 -31.04 28.28
N ASP A 947 -8.03 -31.85 27.80
CA ASP A 947 -8.06 -33.31 27.95
C ASP A 947 -7.96 -33.73 29.42
N ARG A 948 -7.06 -33.08 30.16
CA ARG A 948 -6.78 -33.31 31.59
C ARG A 948 -6.81 -31.99 32.35
N PRO A 949 -8.02 -31.45 32.63
CA PRO A 949 -8.23 -30.11 33.21
C PRO A 949 -7.37 -29.81 34.44
N GLU A 950 -7.24 -30.79 35.34
CA GLU A 950 -6.54 -30.70 36.61
C GLU A 950 -5.03 -30.50 36.46
N LEU A 951 -4.47 -30.86 35.30
CA LEU A 951 -3.04 -30.73 34.98
C LEU A 951 -2.73 -29.42 34.24
N SER A 952 -3.71 -28.53 34.07
CA SER A 952 -3.53 -27.27 33.36
C SER A 952 -2.50 -26.36 34.03
N PRO A 953 -1.44 -25.92 33.31
CA PRO A 953 -0.39 -25.08 33.87
C PRO A 953 -0.86 -23.74 34.45
N CYS A 954 -2.03 -23.22 34.05
CA CYS A 954 -2.62 -22.02 34.66
C CYS A 954 -3.01 -22.24 36.13
N LEU A 955 -3.42 -23.45 36.50
CA LEU A 955 -3.87 -23.78 37.85
C LEU A 955 -2.71 -23.86 38.86
N ASN A 956 -1.49 -24.13 38.41
CA ASN A 956 -0.29 -24.17 39.27
C ASN A 956 0.05 -22.81 39.94
N ARG A 957 -0.66 -21.73 39.57
CA ARG A 957 -0.53 -20.40 40.19
C ARG A 957 -1.45 -20.20 41.38
N LEU A 958 -2.34 -21.15 41.66
CA LEU A 958 -3.35 -21.07 42.70
C LEU A 958 -3.12 -22.15 43.75
N ASP A 959 -3.44 -21.85 45.00
CA ASP A 959 -3.60 -22.86 46.03
C ASP A 959 -4.85 -23.71 45.73
N LYS A 960 -4.77 -25.02 45.92
CA LYS A 960 -5.91 -25.92 45.65
C LYS A 960 -7.12 -25.64 46.54
N ASN A 961 -6.91 -25.02 47.70
CA ASN A 961 -7.97 -24.64 48.64
C ASN A 961 -8.55 -23.25 48.35
N ASP A 962 -7.97 -22.47 47.43
CA ASP A 962 -8.53 -21.19 47.00
C ASP A 962 -9.83 -21.44 46.19
N PRO A 963 -10.97 -20.80 46.52
CA PRO A 963 -12.19 -20.89 45.72
C PRO A 963 -11.99 -20.60 44.22
N LYS A 964 -11.01 -19.75 43.88
CA LYS A 964 -10.64 -19.46 42.49
C LYS A 964 -10.13 -20.69 41.75
N TYR A 965 -9.45 -21.63 42.44
CA TYR A 965 -8.96 -22.87 41.83
C TYR A 965 -10.13 -23.71 41.31
N ALA A 966 -11.14 -23.93 42.16
CA ALA A 966 -12.32 -24.71 41.80
C ALA A 966 -13.06 -24.06 40.61
N GLN A 967 -13.25 -22.74 40.64
CA GLN A 967 -13.92 -22.02 39.57
C GLN A 967 -13.12 -22.04 38.25
N ALA A 968 -11.79 -21.89 38.31
CA ALA A 968 -10.93 -21.99 37.14
C ALA A 968 -10.94 -23.40 36.54
N LEU A 969 -10.91 -24.44 37.38
CA LEU A 969 -11.00 -25.83 36.96
C LEU A 969 -12.34 -26.15 36.29
N GLU A 970 -13.44 -25.63 36.83
CA GLU A 970 -14.78 -25.78 36.23
C GLU A 970 -14.85 -25.15 34.83
N LEU A 971 -14.28 -23.97 34.63
CA LEU A 971 -14.19 -23.36 33.29
C LEU A 971 -13.42 -24.24 32.31
N ILE A 972 -12.33 -24.87 32.74
CA ILE A 972 -11.54 -25.76 31.87
C ILE A 972 -12.32 -27.05 31.56
N ARG A 973 -13.04 -27.62 32.55
CA ARG A 973 -13.93 -28.76 32.34
C ARG A 973 -15.07 -28.44 31.37
N ALA A 974 -15.65 -27.24 31.45
CA ALA A 974 -16.65 -26.79 30.47
C ALA A 974 -16.07 -26.75 29.05
N GLY A 975 -14.80 -26.35 28.90
CA GLY A 975 -14.09 -26.42 27.61
C GLY A 975 -13.92 -27.85 27.10
N LYS A 976 -13.60 -28.80 27.99
CA LYS A 976 -13.53 -30.25 27.67
C LYS A 976 -14.89 -30.77 27.18
N GLU A 977 -15.95 -30.47 27.91
CA GLU A 977 -17.32 -30.86 27.55
C GLU A 977 -17.73 -30.28 26.19
N MET A 978 -17.36 -29.02 25.94
CA MET A 978 -17.62 -28.37 24.65
C MET A 978 -16.85 -29.04 23.50
N LEU A 979 -15.60 -29.46 23.70
CA LEU A 979 -14.84 -30.22 22.69
C LEU A 979 -15.47 -31.59 22.44
N ALA A 980 -15.99 -32.26 23.46
CA ALA A 980 -16.70 -33.54 23.29
C ALA A 980 -18.02 -33.36 22.52
N LYS A 981 -18.77 -32.31 22.83
CA LYS A 981 -20.04 -31.99 22.16
C LYS A 981 -19.85 -31.49 20.73
N ARG A 982 -18.84 -30.66 20.51
CA ARG A 982 -18.54 -30.03 19.23
C ARG A 982 -17.03 -30.14 18.96
N PRO A 983 -16.57 -31.22 18.33
CA PRO A 983 -15.15 -31.44 18.06
C PRO A 983 -14.53 -30.30 17.25
N ARG A 984 -13.25 -30.04 17.49
CA ARG A 984 -12.42 -29.09 16.74
C ARG A 984 -11.84 -29.77 15.49
N ALA A 985 -11.35 -29.00 14.51
CA ALA A 985 -10.83 -29.53 13.23
C ALA A 985 -9.63 -30.49 13.34
N ASP A 986 -8.98 -30.58 14.49
CA ASP A 986 -7.92 -31.54 14.78
C ASP A 986 -8.43 -32.74 15.60
N MET A 987 -9.75 -32.97 15.61
CA MET A 987 -10.41 -34.07 16.31
C MET A 987 -11.28 -34.90 15.37
N PRO A 988 -11.41 -36.22 15.63
CA PRO A 988 -12.42 -37.06 14.97
C PRO A 988 -13.83 -36.50 15.17
N GLY A 989 -14.70 -36.67 14.17
CA GLY A 989 -16.08 -36.19 14.22
C GLY A 989 -16.24 -34.67 14.09
N PHE A 990 -15.20 -33.95 13.67
CA PHE A 990 -15.29 -32.53 13.35
C PHE A 990 -16.35 -32.25 12.28
N VAL A 991 -17.19 -31.26 12.56
CA VAL A 991 -18.13 -30.69 11.61
C VAL A 991 -17.92 -29.17 11.58
N PRO A 992 -17.68 -28.55 10.40
CA PRO A 992 -17.58 -27.10 10.27
C PRO A 992 -18.83 -26.41 10.79
N CYS A 993 -18.71 -25.18 11.32
CA CYS A 993 -19.88 -24.40 11.67
C CYS A 993 -20.74 -24.07 10.43
N ASP A 994 -22.03 -23.80 10.64
CA ASP A 994 -23.01 -23.58 9.57
C ASP A 994 -22.58 -22.51 8.56
N GLU A 995 -21.90 -21.46 9.04
CA GLU A 995 -21.31 -20.40 8.22
C GLU A 995 -20.23 -20.94 7.27
N CYS A 996 -19.30 -21.75 7.78
CA CYS A 996 -18.26 -22.38 6.96
C CYS A 996 -18.90 -23.29 5.91
N GLN A 997 -19.90 -24.10 6.30
CA GLN A 997 -20.62 -24.96 5.36
C GLN A 997 -21.37 -24.15 4.28
N ARG A 998 -21.95 -22.99 4.63
CA ARG A 998 -22.62 -22.11 3.66
C ARG A 998 -21.64 -21.56 2.64
N ARG A 999 -20.45 -21.14 3.06
CA ARG A 999 -19.39 -20.65 2.17
C ARG A 999 -18.86 -21.75 1.26
N GLU A 1000 -18.66 -22.95 1.80
CA GLU A 1000 -18.24 -24.11 0.98
C GLU A 1000 -19.30 -24.44 -0.09
N ARG A 1001 -20.60 -24.37 0.23
CA ARG A 1001 -21.67 -24.53 -0.77
C ARG A 1001 -21.63 -23.44 -1.85
N LYS A 1002 -21.32 -22.18 -1.49
CA LYS A 1002 -21.16 -21.07 -2.45
C LYS A 1002 -19.99 -21.35 -3.39
N PHE A 1003 -18.85 -21.80 -2.86
CA PHE A 1003 -17.69 -22.21 -3.64
C PHE A 1003 -18.04 -23.37 -4.59
N ALA A 1004 -18.64 -24.44 -4.09
CA ALA A 1004 -19.00 -25.62 -4.89
C ALA A 1004 -19.96 -25.28 -6.05
N ARG A 1005 -20.94 -24.38 -5.83
CA ARG A 1005 -21.83 -23.91 -6.90
C ARG A 1005 -21.06 -23.19 -8.01
N ARG A 1006 -20.07 -22.36 -7.66
CA ARG A 1006 -19.25 -21.62 -8.63
C ARG A 1006 -18.29 -22.55 -9.38
N ALA A 1007 -17.67 -23.50 -8.69
CA ALA A 1007 -16.86 -24.55 -9.32
C ALA A 1007 -17.67 -25.37 -10.35
N ALA A 1008 -18.93 -25.70 -10.05
CA ALA A 1008 -19.81 -26.38 -11.00
C ALA A 1008 -20.13 -25.53 -12.24
N PHE A 1009 -20.30 -24.21 -12.08
CA PHE A 1009 -20.51 -23.30 -13.21
C PHE A 1009 -19.26 -23.21 -14.10
N GLN A 1010 -18.07 -23.09 -13.48
CA GLN A 1010 -16.78 -23.12 -14.17
C GLN A 1010 -16.62 -24.41 -14.99
N GLN A 1011 -16.96 -25.57 -14.43
CA GLN A 1011 -16.92 -26.85 -15.14
C GLN A 1011 -17.87 -26.85 -16.35
N LYS A 1012 -19.10 -26.35 -16.18
CA LYS A 1012 -20.08 -26.23 -17.29
C LYS A 1012 -19.58 -25.32 -18.42
N ALA A 1013 -18.92 -24.21 -18.08
CA ALA A 1013 -18.33 -23.30 -19.07
C ALA A 1013 -17.23 -24.02 -19.88
N ARG A 1014 -16.34 -24.76 -19.22
CA ARG A 1014 -15.30 -25.56 -19.90
C ARG A 1014 -15.87 -26.62 -20.83
N GLU A 1015 -16.89 -27.35 -20.38
CA GLU A 1015 -17.59 -28.32 -21.22
C GLU A 1015 -18.25 -27.66 -22.44
N ALA A 1016 -18.74 -26.43 -22.30
CA ALA A 1016 -19.28 -25.66 -23.41
C ALA A 1016 -18.18 -25.27 -24.40
N ILE A 1017 -17.06 -24.71 -23.92
CA ILE A 1017 -15.88 -24.35 -24.72
C ILE A 1017 -15.37 -25.57 -25.50
N ALA A 1018 -15.15 -26.70 -24.81
CA ALA A 1018 -14.64 -27.94 -25.42
C ALA A 1018 -15.57 -28.52 -26.48
N SER A 1019 -16.87 -28.17 -26.46
CA SER A 1019 -17.88 -28.63 -27.42
C SER A 1019 -18.35 -27.55 -28.39
N GLY A 1020 -17.72 -26.35 -28.39
CA GLY A 1020 -18.11 -25.22 -29.24
C GLY A 1020 -19.50 -24.64 -28.94
N ARG A 1021 -20.02 -24.85 -27.73
CA ARG A 1021 -21.29 -24.28 -27.25
C ARG A 1021 -21.05 -22.99 -26.47
N ARG A 1022 -22.09 -22.17 -26.34
CA ARG A 1022 -22.08 -20.96 -25.50
C ARG A 1022 -22.89 -21.14 -24.24
N VAL A 1023 -22.33 -20.73 -23.10
CA VAL A 1023 -23.02 -20.63 -21.81
C VAL A 1023 -22.81 -19.23 -21.25
N TYR A 1024 -23.89 -18.61 -20.78
CA TYR A 1024 -23.87 -17.27 -20.21
C TYR A 1024 -24.10 -17.33 -18.69
N ASP A 1025 -23.77 -16.24 -18.00
CA ASP A 1025 -24.24 -16.03 -16.63
C ASP A 1025 -25.77 -16.10 -16.55
N GLU A 1026 -26.27 -16.63 -15.42
CA GLU A 1026 -27.69 -16.55 -15.06
C GLU A 1026 -28.05 -15.08 -14.78
N ARG A 1027 -29.11 -14.58 -15.43
CA ARG A 1027 -29.62 -13.21 -15.28
C ARG A 1027 -30.57 -13.06 -14.10
#